data_AF-A0A5D0I6P0-F1
#
_entry.id   AF-A0A5D0I6P0-F1
#
_cell.length_a   1.000
_cell.length_b   1.000
_cell.length_c   1.000
_cell.angle_alpha   90.00
_cell.angle_beta   90.00
_cell.angle_gamma   90.00
#
_symmetry.space_group_name_H-M   'P 1'
#
loop_
_entity.id
_entity.type
_entity.pdbx_description
1 polymer ?
#
loop_
_entity_poly.entity_id
_entity_poly.type
_entity_poly.pdbx_seq_one_letter_code
_entity_poly.pdbx_strand_id
1 'polypeptide(L)'
;MRIKYFYLIALLVLSVKFSYCQNEGDPTRWTPKDIINTEKLNSVSISPDNSMVVWTKQKGVKDKDRFVSDIYLTRLDIKEKDSYKTIQLTNGKDNDYSPIFSVDGEYIYFLSSRDKGQKLWKLSIYGGEAQEVKEFKNGISNLQWKNKDTLLFQSYDGKTLYEITNKEKKDNVVIVEDSLNWKPNHVYAFNLKNKTTTRLTSNKKPLSGYKISKDGKWLVYGVQRNISHASDAQRDPYQYLKNLETGKTTRILSEFGYPTYGFKFTEDSKGFYFSSEYGSNPKYNGAGINELFYFDLEAMGHKKVNLKWNLGHAGGYYVVGNDIIVSLANRATRRLAYYKKNGTTWVKKKIDLGEKNDHVSINSVSKDGSKIAYTYSTASRLPSFHISDLKEHKFLNEKAFVTLNKNLSKKPITKSEVMVWKGYNNEEVTGLLYYPENYVEGKRYPLMLSIHGGPASQDLDTWSERWSTYPNLLAQRGMFVLKPNYHGSANHGLSYVESIKENYYEPEMEDIIKGIEVLHKEGKIDKDKMGTMGWSNGAIITTMLTVKYPDMFKVAAPGAGDVNWTSDYGTCRFGVSFDQHYFGGAPWDDVNGKKYNENYILKSPLFEIEKIKTPTIIFHGSADRAVPRDQGWEYYRGLQQVGKTPVRFLWFPEQPHGLRKITHQLRKMNEEITWIETYLLNKPKTKNPAFKKGSPLDNMLKLQSVKSVDGLYGEMFNKVLIPETVSIKKDSTAIGRFEVTNAQFKAYKPNYNYTVGHDNYPVVVNLSTAKDYISWLSKLTGKTFRLPNVKEAKTLRKSARKVAAKENTLNYWAGYELVPSDYEKLKGKLEGLNTSLLKPVGSFKACKVGKAEVYDLGGNVAEFFEGGIYGFSAYDYFDTYNDNDLTKSNYTGIRLIEE
;
A
#
# COMPACT_ATOMS: atom_id res chain seq x y z
N MET A 1 -57.69 -23.40 31.15
CA MET A 1 -57.61 -24.77 30.60
C MET A 1 -58.04 -24.74 29.13
N ARG A 2 -57.17 -25.19 28.22
CA ARG A 2 -57.40 -25.67 26.84
C ARG A 2 -58.03 -24.76 25.75
N ILE A 3 -57.14 -24.07 25.02
CA ILE A 3 -56.84 -24.13 23.56
C ILE A 3 -57.90 -24.77 22.60
N LYS A 4 -58.35 -24.03 21.55
CA LYS A 4 -57.95 -24.18 20.12
C LYS A 4 -58.93 -23.53 19.12
N TYR A 5 -58.40 -22.64 18.27
CA TYR A 5 -58.36 -22.67 16.79
C TYR A 5 -58.44 -21.25 16.20
N PHE A 6 -57.42 -20.82 15.45
CA PHE A 6 -57.60 -19.93 14.30
C PHE A 6 -56.47 -20.14 13.27
N TYR A 7 -56.87 -19.99 12.00
CA TYR A 7 -56.22 -20.34 10.75
C TYR A 7 -54.90 -19.60 10.46
N LEU A 8 -53.97 -20.26 9.75
CA LEU A 8 -52.81 -19.62 9.11
C LEU A 8 -52.80 -19.97 7.61
N ILE A 9 -52.96 -18.95 6.77
CA ILE A 9 -52.72 -19.00 5.32
C ILE A 9 -51.22 -18.78 5.10
N ALA A 10 -50.57 -19.74 4.44
CA ALA A 10 -49.15 -19.70 4.12
C ALA A 10 -48.90 -18.84 2.86
N LEU A 11 -48.17 -17.73 3.03
CA LEU A 11 -47.63 -16.91 1.96
C LEU A 11 -46.18 -17.36 1.68
N LEU A 12 -45.96 -17.92 0.49
CA LEU A 12 -44.66 -18.34 -0.03
C LEU A 12 -43.75 -17.12 -0.25
N VAL A 13 -42.88 -16.83 0.73
CA VAL A 13 -41.74 -15.91 0.55
C VAL A 13 -40.59 -16.70 -0.06
N LEU A 14 -40.40 -16.58 -1.37
CA LEU A 14 -39.18 -16.95 -2.07
C LEU A 14 -38.04 -16.02 -1.61
N SER A 15 -37.44 -16.39 -0.48
CA SER A 15 -36.18 -15.80 -0.03
C SER A 15 -35.05 -16.31 -0.92
N VAL A 16 -34.73 -15.56 -1.98
CA VAL A 16 -33.48 -15.75 -2.71
C VAL A 16 -32.34 -15.33 -1.78
N LYS A 17 -31.86 -16.29 -0.98
CA LYS A 17 -30.59 -16.17 -0.26
C LYS A 17 -29.48 -16.14 -1.30
N PHE A 18 -29.09 -14.94 -1.76
CA PHE A 18 -27.78 -14.75 -2.36
C PHE A 18 -26.73 -14.98 -1.28
N SER A 19 -26.26 -16.23 -1.16
CA SER A 19 -25.01 -16.54 -0.50
C SER A 19 -23.91 -15.74 -1.20
N TYR A 20 -23.46 -14.66 -0.55
CA TYR A 20 -22.20 -14.00 -0.86
C TYR A 20 -21.05 -14.97 -0.52
N CYS A 21 -20.89 -16.02 -1.31
CA CYS A 21 -19.69 -16.85 -1.25
C CYS A 21 -18.58 -16.02 -1.88
N GLN A 22 -17.82 -15.29 -1.06
CA GLN A 22 -16.56 -14.70 -1.47
C GLN A 22 -15.65 -15.84 -1.92
N ASN A 23 -15.56 -16.09 -3.23
CA ASN A 23 -14.56 -16.97 -3.79
C ASN A 23 -13.18 -16.41 -3.44
N GLU A 24 -12.55 -16.93 -2.38
CA GLU A 24 -11.13 -16.77 -2.10
C GLU A 24 -10.34 -17.39 -3.27
N GLY A 25 -10.17 -16.63 -4.36
CA GLY A 25 -9.53 -17.12 -5.58
C GLY A 25 -9.87 -16.35 -6.86
N ASP A 26 -10.81 -15.41 -6.84
CA ASP A 26 -11.06 -14.54 -8.00
C ASP A 26 -9.91 -13.51 -8.17
N PRO A 27 -9.09 -13.63 -9.23
CA PRO A 27 -7.95 -12.74 -9.44
C PRO A 27 -8.36 -11.28 -9.70
N THR A 28 -9.64 -11.03 -10.01
CA THR A 28 -10.16 -9.69 -10.31
C THR A 28 -10.41 -8.86 -9.04
N ARG A 29 -10.56 -9.47 -7.86
CA ARG A 29 -10.86 -8.73 -6.61
C ARG A 29 -9.63 -8.09 -6.00
N TRP A 30 -9.81 -6.95 -5.33
CA TRP A 30 -8.75 -6.27 -4.60
C TRP A 30 -8.40 -7.05 -3.33
N THR A 31 -7.11 -7.03 -2.99
CA THR A 31 -6.57 -7.57 -1.74
C THR A 31 -5.67 -6.52 -1.07
N PRO A 32 -5.44 -6.59 0.25
CA PRO A 32 -4.44 -5.75 0.92
C PRO A 32 -3.05 -5.82 0.27
N LYS A 33 -2.69 -6.96 -0.33
CA LYS A 33 -1.43 -7.12 -1.06
C LYS A 33 -1.36 -6.27 -2.33
N ASP A 34 -2.49 -6.03 -3.01
CA ASP A 34 -2.52 -5.18 -4.20
C ASP A 34 -2.17 -3.72 -3.85
N ILE A 35 -2.65 -3.24 -2.70
CA ILE A 35 -2.33 -1.91 -2.17
C ILE A 35 -0.84 -1.79 -1.83
N ILE A 36 -0.30 -2.78 -1.11
CA ILE A 36 1.14 -2.81 -0.78
C ILE A 36 2.01 -2.87 -2.03
N ASN A 37 1.61 -3.63 -3.03
CA ASN A 37 2.39 -3.82 -4.25
C ASN A 37 2.17 -2.71 -5.29
N THR A 38 1.42 -1.66 -4.95
CA THR A 38 1.22 -0.52 -5.85
C THR A 38 2.56 0.15 -6.14
N GLU A 39 2.93 0.16 -7.42
CA GLU A 39 4.12 0.84 -7.92
C GLU A 39 3.90 2.36 -7.88
N LYS A 40 4.90 3.09 -7.38
CA LYS A 40 4.86 4.55 -7.30
C LYS A 40 6.05 5.15 -8.00
N LEU A 41 5.80 6.17 -8.82
CA LEU A 41 6.82 7.01 -9.43
C LEU A 41 7.16 8.16 -8.48
N ASN A 42 8.44 8.29 -8.15
CA ASN A 42 8.99 9.34 -7.30
C ASN A 42 10.18 10.01 -8.01
N SER A 43 10.75 11.04 -7.37
CA SER A 43 12.00 11.71 -7.74
C SER A 43 12.26 11.85 -9.25
N VAL A 44 11.43 12.65 -9.92
CA VAL A 44 11.52 12.86 -11.38
C VAL A 44 12.46 14.02 -11.70
N SER A 45 13.38 13.79 -12.63
CA SER A 45 14.28 14.82 -13.15
C SER A 45 14.39 14.68 -14.67
N ILE A 46 14.39 15.81 -15.38
CA ILE A 46 14.51 15.90 -16.84
C ILE A 46 15.97 16.23 -17.17
N SER A 47 16.52 15.62 -18.23
CA SER A 47 17.89 15.86 -18.65
C SER A 47 18.11 17.30 -19.13
N PRO A 48 19.36 17.83 -19.08
CA PRO A 48 19.65 19.21 -19.50
C PRO A 48 19.25 19.54 -20.94
N ASP A 49 19.34 18.56 -21.84
CA ASP A 49 18.96 18.64 -23.26
C ASP A 49 17.49 18.28 -23.53
N ASN A 50 16.73 17.99 -22.47
CA ASN A 50 15.32 17.62 -22.52
C ASN A 50 14.99 16.34 -23.30
N SER A 51 15.98 15.49 -23.62
CA SER A 51 15.79 14.24 -24.36
C SER A 51 15.47 13.04 -23.45
N MET A 52 15.62 13.18 -22.13
CA MET A 52 15.48 12.06 -21.19
C MET A 52 14.79 12.46 -19.87
N VAL A 53 14.23 11.47 -19.19
CA VAL A 53 13.66 11.59 -17.85
C VAL A 53 14.22 10.49 -16.96
N VAL A 54 14.89 10.86 -15.87
CA VAL A 54 15.25 9.91 -14.80
C VAL A 54 14.24 9.99 -13.68
N TRP A 55 13.84 8.84 -13.14
CA TRP A 55 12.84 8.74 -12.08
C TRP A 55 13.08 7.50 -11.24
N THR A 56 12.43 7.42 -10.07
CA THR A 56 12.52 6.23 -9.22
C THR A 56 11.19 5.51 -9.10
N LYS A 57 11.24 4.17 -9.10
CA LYS A 57 10.08 3.30 -8.87
C LYS A 57 10.17 2.67 -7.50
N GLN A 58 9.22 2.97 -6.62
CA GLN A 58 9.12 2.28 -5.32
C GLN A 58 8.51 0.89 -5.48
N LYS A 59 9.11 -0.11 -4.82
CA LYS A 59 8.65 -1.50 -4.73
C LYS A 59 8.81 -2.06 -3.31
N GLY A 60 8.00 -3.04 -2.95
CA GLY A 60 8.16 -3.79 -1.70
C GLY A 60 9.18 -4.93 -1.82
N VAL A 61 10.07 -5.06 -0.84
CA VAL A 61 11.06 -6.16 -0.72
C VAL A 61 10.69 -7.01 0.48
N LYS A 62 10.02 -8.14 0.23
CA LYS A 62 9.36 -8.95 1.27
C LYS A 62 10.33 -9.52 2.30
N ASP A 63 11.48 -10.02 1.87
CA ASP A 63 12.52 -10.60 2.72
C ASP A 63 13.22 -9.55 3.60
N LYS A 64 13.19 -8.27 3.21
CA LYS A 64 13.69 -7.15 4.02
C LYS A 64 12.57 -6.38 4.75
N ASP A 65 11.32 -6.80 4.61
CA ASP A 65 10.12 -6.18 5.19
C ASP A 65 10.06 -4.65 5.04
N ARG A 66 10.46 -4.13 3.88
CA ARG A 66 10.54 -2.68 3.62
C ARG A 66 10.29 -2.34 2.16
N PHE A 67 9.98 -1.07 1.92
CA PHE A 67 9.94 -0.50 0.58
C PHE A 67 11.31 0.03 0.19
N VAL A 68 11.70 -0.18 -1.06
CA VAL A 68 12.91 0.37 -1.67
C VAL A 68 12.57 0.99 -3.02
N SER A 69 13.47 1.79 -3.57
CA SER A 69 13.31 2.38 -4.89
C SER A 69 14.44 1.96 -5.82
N ASP A 70 14.09 1.72 -7.08
CA ASP A 70 15.02 1.50 -8.19
C ASP A 70 15.02 2.71 -9.13
N ILE A 71 16.11 2.97 -9.82
CA ILE A 71 16.24 4.07 -10.79
C ILE A 71 15.88 3.59 -12.20
N TYR A 72 15.11 4.41 -12.91
CA TYR A 72 14.69 4.20 -14.29
C TYR A 72 15.04 5.43 -15.13
N LEU A 73 15.39 5.20 -16.39
CA LEU A 73 15.66 6.23 -17.40
C LEU A 73 14.73 6.03 -18.58
N THR A 74 13.94 7.05 -18.91
CA THR A 74 13.09 7.08 -20.09
C THR A 74 13.72 7.99 -21.14
N ARG A 75 13.90 7.47 -22.36
CA ARG A 75 14.45 8.15 -23.54
C ARG A 75 13.32 8.75 -24.37
N LEU A 76 13.12 10.06 -24.29
CA LEU A 76 12.06 10.78 -25.00
C LEU A 76 12.33 10.89 -26.52
N ASP A 77 13.59 10.75 -26.90
CA ASP A 77 14.07 10.74 -28.29
C ASP A 77 13.93 9.37 -28.98
N ILE A 78 13.70 8.29 -28.21
CA ILE A 78 13.57 6.92 -28.74
C ILE A 78 12.14 6.43 -28.54
N LYS A 79 11.41 6.30 -29.65
CA LYS A 79 10.06 5.70 -29.65
C LYS A 79 10.15 4.18 -29.63
N GLU A 80 9.34 3.56 -28.79
CA GLU A 80 9.14 2.11 -28.72
C GLU A 80 7.64 1.82 -28.80
N LYS A 81 7.18 1.47 -30.01
CA LYS A 81 5.75 1.38 -30.36
C LYS A 81 5.01 2.66 -29.93
N ASP A 82 3.97 2.54 -29.09
CA ASP A 82 3.16 3.65 -28.59
C ASP A 82 3.79 4.38 -27.38
N SER A 83 4.98 3.99 -26.94
CA SER A 83 5.64 4.49 -25.73
C SER A 83 7.05 5.05 -25.99
N TYR A 84 7.69 5.58 -24.96
CA TYR A 84 9.11 5.93 -24.99
C TYR A 84 9.93 4.77 -24.42
N LYS A 85 11.12 4.54 -24.98
CA LYS A 85 12.02 3.49 -24.47
C LYS A 85 12.38 3.79 -23.02
N THR A 86 12.10 2.84 -22.13
CA THR A 86 12.39 2.97 -20.69
C THR A 86 13.31 1.85 -20.24
N ILE A 87 14.41 2.23 -19.59
CA ILE A 87 15.49 1.35 -19.15
C ILE A 87 15.49 1.35 -17.62
N GLN A 88 15.44 0.17 -17.02
CA GLN A 88 15.71 0.02 -15.60
C GLN A 88 17.22 0.07 -15.37
N LEU A 89 17.69 1.07 -14.64
CA LEU A 89 19.13 1.29 -14.39
C LEU A 89 19.62 0.56 -13.14
N THR A 90 18.75 0.36 -12.15
CA THR A 90 19.07 -0.44 -10.95
C THR A 90 17.95 -1.42 -10.63
N ASN A 91 18.30 -2.57 -10.04
CA ASN A 91 17.32 -3.62 -9.70
C ASN A 91 17.67 -4.31 -8.37
N GLY A 92 17.99 -3.51 -7.35
CA GLY A 92 18.48 -4.00 -6.07
C GLY A 92 17.39 -4.43 -5.09
N LYS A 93 17.83 -4.91 -3.93
CA LYS A 93 17.02 -5.02 -2.70
C LYS A 93 17.28 -3.83 -1.76
N ASP A 94 17.91 -2.79 -2.26
CA ASP A 94 18.36 -1.62 -1.52
C ASP A 94 17.74 -0.37 -2.13
N ASN A 95 17.70 0.70 -1.34
CA ASN A 95 17.01 1.91 -1.75
C ASN A 95 17.98 2.79 -2.53
N ASP A 96 17.73 2.96 -3.83
CA ASP A 96 18.40 3.93 -4.70
C ASP A 96 17.51 5.17 -4.87
N TYR A 97 18.04 6.35 -4.55
CA TYR A 97 17.24 7.56 -4.42
C TYR A 97 18.01 8.83 -4.78
N SER A 98 17.25 9.92 -4.94
CA SER A 98 17.74 11.24 -5.34
C SER A 98 18.59 11.24 -6.63
N PRO A 99 18.14 10.61 -7.74
CA PRO A 99 18.87 10.67 -9.00
C PRO A 99 18.86 12.10 -9.58
N ILE A 100 20.03 12.56 -10.02
CA ILE A 100 20.22 13.82 -10.75
C ILE A 100 21.13 13.58 -11.96
N PHE A 101 20.82 14.19 -13.09
CA PHE A 101 21.71 14.18 -14.25
C PHE A 101 22.97 15.00 -13.97
N SER A 102 24.10 14.61 -14.56
CA SER A 102 25.24 15.49 -14.77
C SER A 102 24.86 16.70 -15.63
N VAL A 103 25.65 17.77 -15.55
CA VAL A 103 25.37 19.00 -16.30
C VAL A 103 25.45 18.79 -17.82
N ASP A 104 26.26 17.83 -18.28
CA ASP A 104 26.35 17.39 -19.67
C ASP A 104 25.29 16.34 -20.06
N GLY A 105 24.53 15.79 -19.10
CA GLY A 105 23.52 14.76 -19.34
C GLY A 105 24.05 13.33 -19.54
N GLU A 106 25.36 13.09 -19.54
CA GLU A 106 25.94 11.76 -19.82
C GLU A 106 25.87 10.78 -18.65
N TYR A 107 25.63 11.28 -17.43
CA TYR A 107 25.66 10.47 -16.21
C TYR A 107 24.52 10.80 -15.27
N ILE A 108 24.19 9.82 -14.43
CA ILE A 108 23.23 9.94 -13.34
C ILE A 108 23.97 9.76 -12.02
N TYR A 109 23.90 10.77 -11.17
CA TYR A 109 24.40 10.74 -9.80
C TYR A 109 23.26 10.44 -8.84
N PHE A 110 23.49 9.57 -7.85
CA PHE A 110 22.45 9.15 -6.91
C PHE A 110 23.03 8.68 -5.58
N LEU A 111 22.15 8.50 -4.60
CA LEU A 111 22.46 7.93 -3.29
C LEU A 111 21.87 6.53 -3.18
N SER A 112 22.52 5.64 -2.43
CA SER A 112 22.08 4.26 -2.28
C SER A 112 22.33 3.70 -0.88
N SER A 113 21.44 2.81 -0.44
CA SER A 113 21.60 2.04 0.80
C SER A 113 22.26 0.67 0.60
N ARG A 114 22.87 0.39 -0.56
CA ARG A 114 23.40 -0.94 -0.92
C ARG A 114 24.63 -1.37 -0.11
N ASP A 115 25.45 -0.41 0.28
CA ASP A 115 26.70 -0.63 1.00
C ASP A 115 26.66 -0.01 2.40
N LYS A 116 27.63 -0.43 3.23
CA LYS A 116 27.95 0.32 4.44
C LYS A 116 28.49 1.71 4.06
N GLY A 117 28.17 2.69 4.90
CA GLY A 117 28.54 4.08 4.66
C GLY A 117 27.54 4.81 3.77
N GLN A 118 27.73 6.12 3.61
CA GLN A 118 26.89 6.98 2.78
C GLN A 118 27.73 7.43 1.58
N LYS A 119 27.39 6.90 0.41
CA LYS A 119 28.22 7.03 -0.81
C LYS A 119 27.47 7.78 -1.90
N LEU A 120 28.22 8.57 -2.67
CA LEU A 120 27.75 9.12 -3.94
C LEU A 120 28.08 8.10 -5.04
N TRP A 121 27.06 7.70 -5.79
CA TRP A 121 27.18 6.78 -6.91
C TRP A 121 27.00 7.51 -8.23
N LYS A 122 27.64 7.02 -9.28
CA LYS A 122 27.54 7.50 -10.66
C LYS A 122 27.21 6.34 -11.58
N LEU A 123 26.30 6.55 -12.51
CA LEU A 123 25.92 5.58 -13.53
C LEU A 123 25.89 6.26 -14.91
N SER A 124 26.41 5.59 -15.94
CA SER A 124 26.39 6.09 -17.32
C SER A 124 25.03 5.88 -17.96
N ILE A 125 24.52 6.86 -18.72
CA ILE A 125 23.25 6.70 -19.46
C ILE A 125 23.31 5.60 -20.53
N TYR A 126 24.52 5.16 -20.90
CA TYR A 126 24.77 4.09 -21.87
C TYR A 126 24.74 2.69 -21.22
N GLY A 127 24.59 2.61 -19.89
CA GLY A 127 24.61 1.35 -19.13
C GLY A 127 25.95 1.07 -18.45
N GLY A 128 26.09 -0.15 -17.91
CA GLY A 128 27.22 -0.56 -17.07
C GLY A 128 26.90 -0.55 -15.58
N GLU A 129 27.88 -0.96 -14.76
CA GLU A 129 27.73 -0.99 -13.31
C GLU A 129 27.81 0.41 -12.70
N ALA A 130 27.09 0.61 -11.58
CA ALA A 130 27.19 1.85 -10.82
C ALA A 130 28.58 1.96 -10.18
N GLN A 131 29.24 3.09 -10.41
CA GLN A 131 30.57 3.37 -9.90
C GLN A 131 30.49 4.19 -8.61
N GLU A 132 31.26 3.82 -7.60
CA GLU A 132 31.45 4.65 -6.42
C GLU A 132 32.25 5.90 -6.81
N VAL A 133 31.72 7.08 -6.48
CA VAL A 133 32.42 8.35 -6.69
C VAL A 133 33.25 8.71 -5.46
N LYS A 134 32.65 8.59 -4.27
CA LYS A 134 33.23 8.90 -2.97
C LYS A 134 32.31 8.42 -1.84
N GLU A 135 32.90 7.85 -0.79
CA GLU A 135 32.26 7.70 0.52
C GLU A 135 32.37 8.97 1.36
N PHE A 136 31.25 9.38 1.96
CA PHE A 136 31.15 10.51 2.87
C PHE A 136 30.96 10.01 4.30
N LYS A 137 32.06 9.95 5.07
CA LYS A 137 32.10 9.41 6.44
C LYS A 137 31.03 10.00 7.38
N ASN A 138 30.62 11.24 7.14
CA ASN A 138 29.67 11.99 7.97
C ASN A 138 28.28 12.14 7.34
N GLY A 139 27.98 11.32 6.32
CA GLY A 139 26.72 11.35 5.60
C GLY A 139 26.70 12.29 4.40
N ILE A 140 25.75 12.06 3.51
CA ILE A 140 25.49 12.89 2.35
C ILE A 140 23.98 12.91 2.07
N SER A 141 23.42 14.09 1.86
CA SER A 141 22.01 14.25 1.48
C SER A 141 21.77 15.55 0.72
N ASN A 142 20.57 15.70 0.13
CA ASN A 142 20.11 16.91 -0.56
C ASN A 142 21.11 17.41 -1.61
N LEU A 143 21.34 16.61 -2.67
CA LEU A 143 22.30 16.92 -3.73
C LEU A 143 21.81 18.03 -4.66
N GLN A 144 22.66 19.02 -4.97
CA GLN A 144 22.37 20.07 -5.95
C GLN A 144 23.64 20.49 -6.71
N TRP A 145 23.53 20.79 -8.01
CA TRP A 145 24.68 21.30 -8.77
C TRP A 145 24.95 22.78 -8.46
N LYS A 146 26.21 23.12 -8.19
CA LYS A 146 26.70 24.51 -8.21
C LYS A 146 27.15 24.91 -9.61
N ASN A 147 27.85 24.01 -10.30
CA ASN A 147 28.34 24.15 -11.68
C ASN A 147 28.71 22.76 -12.23
N LYS A 148 29.29 22.67 -13.43
CA LYS A 148 29.63 21.38 -14.09
C LYS A 148 30.54 20.44 -13.28
N ASP A 149 31.36 20.98 -12.38
CA ASP A 149 32.39 20.22 -11.67
C ASP A 149 32.09 20.08 -10.17
N THR A 150 31.09 20.80 -9.63
CA THR A 150 30.88 20.92 -8.18
C THR A 150 29.44 20.64 -7.77
N LEU A 151 29.28 19.68 -6.86
CA LEU A 151 28.02 19.33 -6.19
C LEU A 151 27.97 19.92 -4.79
N LEU A 152 26.81 20.44 -4.40
CA LEU A 152 26.48 20.78 -3.02
C LEU A 152 25.73 19.63 -2.34
N PHE A 153 25.95 19.48 -1.04
CA PHE A 153 25.27 18.48 -0.21
C PHE A 153 25.24 18.88 1.27
N GLN A 154 24.34 18.25 2.03
CA GLN A 154 24.28 18.34 3.49
C GLN A 154 25.02 17.17 4.15
N SER A 155 25.83 17.47 5.16
CA SER A 155 26.61 16.49 5.95
C SER A 155 26.83 16.99 7.39
N TYR A 156 27.11 16.07 8.32
CA TYR A 156 27.50 16.39 9.69
C TYR A 156 29.01 16.64 9.84
N ASP A 157 29.42 17.18 10.98
CA ASP A 157 30.83 17.40 11.34
C ASP A 157 31.58 16.12 11.75
N GLY A 158 30.86 15.05 12.08
CA GLY A 158 31.41 13.74 12.40
C GLY A 158 30.98 13.23 13.76
N LYS A 159 31.63 12.15 14.22
CA LYS A 159 31.35 11.56 15.54
C LYS A 159 32.08 12.32 16.64
N THR A 160 31.41 12.47 17.78
CA THR A 160 31.95 13.10 18.99
C THR A 160 32.50 12.00 19.88
N LEU A 161 33.42 12.34 20.79
CA LEU A 161 33.89 11.38 21.80
C LEU A 161 32.71 10.78 22.59
N TYR A 162 31.71 11.60 22.91
CA TYR A 162 30.45 11.18 23.54
C TYR A 162 29.77 10.04 22.77
N GLU A 163 29.51 10.19 21.47
CA GLU A 163 28.87 9.13 20.67
C GLU A 163 29.73 7.89 20.49
N ILE A 164 31.04 8.06 20.35
CA ILE A 164 31.97 6.93 20.24
C ILE A 164 31.91 6.10 21.53
N THR A 165 31.99 6.78 22.68
CA THR A 165 31.96 6.18 24.00
C THR A 165 30.62 5.49 24.27
N ASN A 166 29.49 6.13 23.97
CA ASN A 166 28.17 5.52 24.15
C ASN A 166 28.00 4.28 23.26
N LYS A 167 28.45 4.35 22.00
CA LYS A 167 28.41 3.18 21.11
C LYS A 167 29.26 2.02 21.64
N GLU A 168 30.47 2.28 22.13
CA GLU A 168 31.37 1.26 22.70
C GLU A 168 30.78 0.63 23.96
N LYS A 169 30.18 1.44 24.84
CA LYS A 169 29.46 1.00 26.03
C LYS A 169 28.10 0.37 25.73
N LYS A 170 27.65 0.41 24.46
CA LYS A 170 26.29 0.05 24.03
C LYS A 170 25.20 0.82 24.79
N ASP A 171 25.53 2.02 25.27
CA ASP A 171 24.57 2.94 25.87
C ASP A 171 23.66 3.50 24.77
N ASN A 172 22.39 3.15 24.87
CA ASN A 172 21.33 3.55 23.96
C ASN A 172 20.29 4.46 24.64
N VAL A 173 20.61 5.01 25.82
CA VAL A 173 19.77 5.98 26.50
C VAL A 173 19.66 7.24 25.65
N VAL A 174 18.43 7.74 25.49
CA VAL A 174 18.14 8.99 24.78
C VAL A 174 17.98 10.10 25.80
N ILE A 175 18.88 11.08 25.76
CA ILE A 175 18.77 12.31 26.55
C ILE A 175 17.94 13.31 25.73
N VAL A 176 16.79 13.69 26.26
CA VAL A 176 15.94 14.73 25.65
C VAL A 176 16.57 16.08 25.94
N GLU A 177 16.67 16.93 24.93
CA GLU A 177 17.35 18.23 24.99
C GLU A 177 18.85 18.19 25.36
N ASP A 178 19.58 17.21 24.84
CA ASP A 178 21.04 17.16 24.95
C ASP A 178 21.72 18.26 24.11
N SER A 179 21.61 19.49 24.58
CA SER A 179 22.16 20.69 23.95
C SER A 179 23.69 20.72 23.95
N LEU A 180 24.33 19.99 24.87
CA LEU A 180 25.79 19.93 25.01
C LEU A 180 26.42 19.02 23.95
N ASN A 181 25.80 17.87 23.66
CA ASN A 181 26.34 16.91 22.69
C ASN A 181 25.70 17.00 21.30
N TRP A 182 24.92 18.05 21.05
CA TRP A 182 24.26 18.27 19.78
C TRP A 182 25.23 18.49 18.61
N LYS A 183 24.81 18.11 17.39
CA LYS A 183 25.61 18.24 16.17
C LYS A 183 24.90 19.01 15.07
N PRO A 184 25.46 20.16 14.63
CA PRO A 184 24.99 20.78 13.41
C PRO A 184 25.36 19.91 12.19
N ASN A 185 24.52 20.00 11.16
CA ASN A 185 24.87 19.67 9.80
C ASN A 185 25.15 20.98 9.04
N HIS A 186 25.93 20.90 7.96
CA HIS A 186 26.32 22.05 7.15
C HIS A 186 26.13 21.76 5.66
N VAL A 187 26.14 22.82 4.85
CA VAL A 187 26.25 22.70 3.40
C VAL A 187 27.72 22.61 3.05
N TYR A 188 28.07 21.62 2.22
CA TYR A 188 29.42 21.41 1.69
C TYR A 188 29.39 21.43 0.17
N ALA A 189 30.50 21.85 -0.43
CA ALA A 189 30.79 21.72 -1.84
C ALA A 189 31.78 20.57 -2.06
N PHE A 190 31.52 19.69 -3.01
CA PHE A 190 32.41 18.62 -3.46
C PHE A 190 32.77 18.82 -4.92
N ASN A 191 34.05 18.98 -5.21
CA ASN A 191 34.56 19.09 -6.57
C ASN A 191 34.90 17.68 -7.12
N LEU A 192 34.30 17.34 -8.26
CA LEU A 192 34.37 16.01 -8.85
C LEU A 192 35.72 15.68 -9.48
N LYS A 193 36.50 16.70 -9.90
CA LYS A 193 37.79 16.55 -10.59
C LYS A 193 38.92 16.29 -9.61
N ASN A 194 39.12 17.21 -8.66
CA ASN A 194 40.20 17.12 -7.68
C ASN A 194 39.78 16.43 -6.38
N LYS A 195 38.52 16.00 -6.26
CA LYS A 195 37.95 15.28 -5.12
C LYS A 195 37.99 16.04 -3.78
N THR A 196 38.13 17.36 -3.82
CA THR A 196 38.15 18.20 -2.61
C THR A 196 36.75 18.51 -2.09
N THR A 197 36.64 18.66 -0.77
CA THR A 197 35.38 19.00 -0.08
C THR A 197 35.60 20.26 0.76
N THR A 198 34.73 21.26 0.59
CA THR A 198 34.80 22.55 1.29
C THR A 198 33.48 22.84 1.99
N ARG A 199 33.53 23.28 3.25
CA ARG A 199 32.34 23.69 4.01
C ARG A 199 31.89 25.08 3.57
N LEU A 200 30.60 25.27 3.30
CA LEU A 200 30.01 26.54 2.88
C LEU A 200 29.25 27.27 3.99
N THR A 201 28.79 26.59 5.04
CA THR A 201 28.07 27.20 6.17
C THR A 201 28.75 26.92 7.51
N SER A 202 28.59 27.82 8.48
CA SER A 202 29.16 27.74 9.84
C SER A 202 28.08 27.81 10.92
N ASN A 203 26.85 27.42 10.58
CA ASN A 203 25.69 27.43 11.47
C ASN A 203 25.90 26.56 12.71
N LYS A 204 25.57 27.08 13.91
CA LYS A 204 25.68 26.31 15.16
C LYS A 204 24.49 25.37 15.42
N LYS A 205 23.32 25.70 14.85
CA LYS A 205 22.08 24.92 14.96
C LYS A 205 21.83 24.17 13.65
N PRO A 206 21.02 23.09 13.64
CA PRO A 206 20.77 22.30 12.44
C PRO A 206 20.22 23.11 11.28
N LEU A 207 20.60 22.72 10.08
CA LEU A 207 19.96 23.17 8.86
C LEU A 207 18.58 22.52 8.72
N SER A 208 17.59 23.32 8.35
CA SER A 208 16.29 22.82 7.90
C SER A 208 16.26 22.53 6.40
N GLY A 209 17.20 23.09 5.61
CA GLY A 209 17.29 22.91 4.17
C GLY A 209 18.13 24.00 3.50
N TYR A 210 18.40 23.84 2.19
CA TYR A 210 19.11 24.85 1.40
C TYR A 210 18.76 24.79 -0.10
N LYS A 211 18.97 25.90 -0.80
CA LYS A 211 18.87 26.06 -2.26
C LYS A 211 19.95 26.97 -2.81
N ILE A 212 20.45 26.65 -4.00
CA ILE A 212 21.46 27.45 -4.72
C ILE A 212 20.87 28.10 -5.97
N SER A 213 21.32 29.31 -6.29
CA SER A 213 20.98 30.00 -7.54
C SER A 213 21.57 29.31 -8.77
N LYS A 214 21.00 29.59 -9.95
CA LYS A 214 21.40 28.92 -11.20
C LYS A 214 22.83 29.28 -11.62
N ASP A 215 23.28 30.48 -11.30
CA ASP A 215 24.66 30.96 -11.51
C ASP A 215 25.66 30.45 -10.45
N GLY A 216 25.19 29.78 -9.40
CA GLY A 216 26.03 29.25 -8.32
C GLY A 216 26.63 30.30 -7.39
N LYS A 217 26.11 31.54 -7.39
CA LYS A 217 26.60 32.66 -6.57
C LYS A 217 25.85 32.84 -5.25
N TRP A 218 24.58 32.46 -5.17
CA TRP A 218 23.73 32.68 -4.00
C TRP A 218 23.26 31.36 -3.39
N LEU A 219 23.34 31.28 -2.06
CA LEU A 219 22.88 30.15 -1.26
C LEU A 219 21.84 30.67 -0.26
N VAL A 220 20.60 30.20 -0.35
CA VAL A 220 19.59 30.39 0.71
C VAL A 220 19.52 29.12 1.56
N TYR A 221 19.55 29.26 2.87
CA TYR A 221 19.46 28.13 3.79
C TYR A 221 18.74 28.50 5.09
N GLY A 222 18.01 27.53 5.64
CA GLY A 222 17.30 27.68 6.89
C GLY A 222 18.06 27.03 8.05
N VAL A 223 18.02 27.65 9.22
CA VAL A 223 18.64 27.17 10.47
C VAL A 223 17.58 27.13 11.56
N GLN A 224 17.46 25.99 12.26
CA GLN A 224 16.54 25.84 13.38
C GLN A 224 16.80 26.89 14.46
N ARG A 225 15.73 27.43 15.06
CA ARG A 225 15.79 28.40 16.15
C ARG A 225 16.09 27.71 17.47
N ASN A 226 15.60 26.50 17.70
CA ASN A 226 16.02 25.66 18.82
C ASN A 226 16.55 24.31 18.32
N ILE A 227 17.59 23.82 18.97
CA ILE A 227 18.16 22.48 18.77
C ILE A 227 17.08 21.40 19.05
N SER A 228 16.23 21.66 20.04
CA SER A 228 15.14 20.79 20.48
C SER A 228 13.78 21.36 20.10
N HIS A 229 13.59 21.80 18.84
CA HIS A 229 12.33 22.44 18.38
C HIS A 229 11.05 21.71 18.83
N ALA A 230 11.07 20.38 18.92
CA ALA A 230 9.93 19.59 19.37
C ALA A 230 9.45 19.93 20.80
N SER A 231 10.27 20.59 21.61
CA SER A 231 10.01 20.86 23.02
C SER A 231 9.53 22.29 23.31
N ASP A 232 9.97 23.30 22.54
CA ASP A 232 9.80 24.71 22.92
C ASP A 232 8.76 25.48 22.09
N ALA A 233 8.17 24.83 21.09
CA ALA A 233 7.14 25.40 20.21
C ALA A 233 7.54 26.72 19.51
N GLN A 234 8.83 27.05 19.43
CA GLN A 234 9.27 28.25 18.73
C GLN A 234 9.03 28.12 17.23
N ARG A 235 8.70 29.24 16.57
CA ARG A 235 8.58 29.31 15.11
C ARG A 235 9.89 28.96 14.44
N ASP A 236 10.10 27.75 13.90
CA ASP A 236 11.28 27.49 13.05
C ASP A 236 11.07 27.91 11.60
N PRO A 237 12.13 28.02 10.77
CA PRO A 237 13.55 28.30 11.05
C PRO A 237 13.91 29.77 10.71
N TYR A 238 15.08 30.24 11.15
CA TYR A 238 15.67 31.47 10.60
C TYR A 238 16.23 31.23 9.20
N GLN A 239 15.99 32.16 8.28
CA GLN A 239 16.47 32.08 6.90
C GLN A 239 17.70 32.96 6.70
N TYR A 240 18.69 32.41 6.00
CA TYR A 240 19.95 33.09 5.69
C TYR A 240 20.20 33.05 4.19
N LEU A 241 20.65 34.18 3.67
CA LEU A 241 21.15 34.32 2.32
C LEU A 241 22.66 34.53 2.39
N LYS A 242 23.42 33.71 1.66
CA LYS A 242 24.87 33.82 1.56
C LYS A 242 25.29 34.05 0.12
N ASN A 243 26.11 35.07 -0.09
CA ASN A 243 26.85 35.27 -1.32
C ASN A 243 28.13 34.40 -1.26
N LEU A 244 28.28 33.49 -2.20
CA LEU A 244 29.37 32.52 -2.26
C LEU A 244 30.67 33.08 -2.85
N GLU A 245 30.62 34.26 -3.48
CA GLU A 245 31.81 34.96 -3.99
C GLU A 245 32.45 35.82 -2.90
N THR A 246 31.64 36.60 -2.17
CA THR A 246 32.13 37.49 -1.10
C THR A 246 32.17 36.84 0.28
N GLY A 247 31.45 35.72 0.45
CA GLY A 247 31.27 35.07 1.75
C GLY A 247 30.24 35.76 2.67
N LYS A 248 29.72 36.93 2.29
CA LYS A 248 28.75 37.70 3.10
C LYS A 248 27.49 36.88 3.33
N THR A 249 27.05 36.83 4.58
CA THR A 249 25.83 36.13 5.01
C THR A 249 24.89 37.12 5.68
N THR A 250 23.62 37.10 5.29
CA THR A 250 22.59 38.02 5.77
C THR A 250 21.36 37.22 6.19
N ARG A 251 20.82 37.50 7.37
CA ARG A 251 19.53 36.95 7.79
C ARG A 251 18.42 37.66 7.04
N ILE A 252 17.50 36.90 6.46
CA ILE A 252 16.37 37.39 5.67
C ILE A 252 15.06 36.82 6.23
N LEU A 253 13.92 37.39 5.82
CA LEU A 253 12.58 36.84 6.10
C LEU A 253 12.31 36.64 7.60
N SER A 254 12.75 37.58 8.45
CA SER A 254 12.66 37.51 9.92
C SER A 254 11.22 37.44 10.45
N GLU A 255 10.29 37.96 9.68
CA GLU A 255 8.86 38.08 9.93
C GLU A 255 8.10 36.78 9.59
N PHE A 256 8.70 35.88 8.81
CA PHE A 256 8.10 34.62 8.40
C PHE A 256 8.48 33.46 9.33
N GLY A 257 7.61 32.44 9.33
CA GLY A 257 7.88 31.14 9.91
C GLY A 257 8.60 30.21 8.92
N TYR A 258 8.27 28.92 8.96
CA TYR A 258 8.86 27.93 8.07
C TYR A 258 8.39 28.12 6.63
N PRO A 259 9.30 28.32 5.65
CA PRO A 259 8.89 28.41 4.26
C PRO A 259 8.29 27.10 3.77
N THR A 260 7.02 27.13 3.39
CA THR A 260 6.35 25.96 2.82
C THR A 260 6.79 25.76 1.37
N TYR A 261 6.86 24.50 0.92
CA TYR A 261 7.27 24.14 -0.45
C TYR A 261 8.68 24.59 -0.89
N GLY A 262 9.52 25.06 0.05
CA GLY A 262 10.92 25.42 -0.16
C GLY A 262 11.14 26.72 -0.95
N PHE A 263 12.40 26.97 -1.33
CA PHE A 263 12.81 28.12 -2.16
C PHE A 263 13.07 27.70 -3.61
N LYS A 264 12.78 28.56 -4.59
CA LYS A 264 13.11 28.31 -6.01
C LYS A 264 13.63 29.57 -6.68
N PHE A 265 14.91 29.56 -7.07
CA PHE A 265 15.52 30.67 -7.81
C PHE A 265 14.97 30.77 -9.23
N THR A 266 14.87 32.01 -9.69
CA THR A 266 14.61 32.40 -11.08
C THR A 266 15.81 32.09 -11.98
N GLU A 267 15.57 32.00 -13.28
CA GLU A 267 16.62 31.64 -14.25
C GLU A 267 17.72 32.71 -14.33
N ASP A 268 17.34 33.98 -14.26
CA ASP A 268 18.30 35.10 -14.23
C ASP A 268 19.06 35.24 -12.90
N SER A 269 18.73 34.40 -11.90
CA SER A 269 19.32 34.44 -10.56
C SER A 269 19.21 35.80 -9.84
N LYS A 270 18.27 36.68 -10.25
CA LYS A 270 18.00 37.98 -9.58
C LYS A 270 17.09 37.87 -8.37
N GLY A 271 16.46 36.71 -8.19
CA GLY A 271 15.60 36.46 -7.04
C GLY A 271 15.09 35.04 -6.95
N PHE A 272 14.26 34.78 -5.95
CA PHE A 272 13.65 33.48 -5.73
C PHE A 272 12.24 33.59 -5.20
N TYR A 273 11.43 32.58 -5.51
CA TYR A 273 10.10 32.42 -4.93
C TYR A 273 10.18 31.57 -3.65
N PHE A 274 9.26 31.85 -2.73
CA PHE A 274 9.04 31.07 -1.52
C PHE A 274 7.58 31.17 -1.08
N SER A 275 7.08 30.14 -0.42
CA SER A 275 5.77 30.18 0.22
C SER A 275 5.91 30.26 1.73
N SER A 276 4.92 30.85 2.39
CA SER A 276 4.78 30.82 3.84
C SER A 276 3.33 30.54 4.19
N GLU A 277 3.13 29.78 5.26
CA GLU A 277 1.82 29.66 5.87
C GLU A 277 1.43 30.97 6.56
N TYR A 278 0.15 31.32 6.44
CA TYR A 278 -0.49 32.47 7.06
C TYR A 278 -1.71 32.00 7.85
N GLY A 279 -1.76 32.38 9.13
CA GLY A 279 -2.86 32.18 10.06
C GLY A 279 -3.12 33.46 10.88
N SER A 280 -4.33 33.60 11.41
CA SER A 280 -4.78 34.76 12.19
C SER A 280 -4.11 34.86 13.57
N ASN A 281 -3.72 33.73 14.16
CA ASN A 281 -2.91 33.69 15.38
C ASN A 281 -1.50 33.16 15.10
N PRO A 282 -0.56 34.01 14.67
CA PRO A 282 0.77 33.59 14.29
C PRO A 282 1.59 33.03 15.47
N LYS A 283 1.23 33.32 16.73
CA LYS A 283 2.03 32.95 17.91
C LYS A 283 2.23 31.44 18.03
N TYR A 284 1.20 30.67 17.65
CA TYR A 284 1.20 29.22 17.69
C TYR A 284 1.28 28.71 16.25
N ASN A 285 2.11 27.68 15.98
CA ASN A 285 2.23 27.05 14.65
C ASN A 285 0.92 26.29 14.30
N GLY A 286 -0.15 27.04 14.05
CA GLY A 286 -1.50 26.54 13.85
C GLY A 286 -1.91 26.41 12.38
N ALA A 287 -3.19 26.12 12.15
CA ALA A 287 -3.74 25.96 10.82
C ALA A 287 -3.73 27.28 10.03
N GLY A 288 -3.50 27.20 8.71
CA GLY A 288 -3.49 28.38 7.86
C GLY A 288 -3.58 28.09 6.37
N ILE A 289 -3.49 29.15 5.57
CA ILE A 289 -3.37 29.07 4.10
C ILE A 289 -1.93 29.34 3.68
N ASN A 290 -1.50 28.77 2.56
CA ASN A 290 -0.19 29.09 2.00
C ASN A 290 -0.28 30.29 1.06
N GLU A 291 0.58 31.26 1.32
CA GLU A 291 0.77 32.44 0.49
C GLU A 291 2.12 32.38 -0.21
N LEU A 292 2.21 32.99 -1.40
CA LEU A 292 3.41 32.96 -2.23
C LEU A 292 4.06 34.33 -2.32
N PHE A 293 5.38 34.36 -2.26
CA PHE A 293 6.19 35.57 -2.28
C PHE A 293 7.37 35.42 -3.26
N TYR A 294 7.87 36.56 -3.73
CA TYR A 294 9.11 36.68 -4.48
C TYR A 294 10.08 37.56 -3.68
N PHE A 295 11.29 37.07 -3.47
CA PHE A 295 12.40 37.81 -2.89
C PHE A 295 13.30 38.35 -4.00
N ASP A 296 13.57 39.63 -3.98
CA ASP A 296 14.46 40.35 -4.88
C ASP A 296 15.83 40.52 -4.23
N LEU A 297 16.89 40.04 -4.88
CA LEU A 297 18.25 40.08 -4.33
C LEU A 297 18.90 41.47 -4.43
N GLU A 298 18.48 42.28 -5.39
CA GLU A 298 19.01 43.64 -5.56
C GLU A 298 18.39 44.57 -4.53
N ALA A 299 17.06 44.54 -4.40
CA ALA A 299 16.35 45.32 -3.39
C ALA A 299 16.47 44.74 -1.98
N MET A 300 16.97 43.50 -1.83
CA MET A 300 17.04 42.76 -0.56
C MET A 300 15.71 42.74 0.20
N GLY A 301 14.60 42.54 -0.53
CA GLY A 301 13.24 42.60 0.00
C GLY A 301 12.29 41.63 -0.72
N HIS A 302 11.09 41.43 -0.17
CA HIS A 302 10.11 40.51 -0.72
C HIS A 302 8.80 41.21 -1.12
N LYS A 303 8.06 40.61 -2.04
CA LYS A 303 6.71 41.02 -2.45
C LYS A 303 5.79 39.81 -2.54
N LYS A 304 4.57 39.95 -2.04
CA LYS A 304 3.52 38.93 -2.18
C LYS A 304 3.08 38.81 -3.64
N VAL A 305 3.00 37.59 -4.13
CA VAL A 305 2.43 37.27 -5.43
C VAL A 305 0.91 37.31 -5.31
N ASN A 306 0.25 38.24 -5.97
CA ASN A 306 -1.21 38.28 -5.99
C ASN A 306 -1.75 37.13 -6.85
N LEU A 307 -2.14 36.04 -6.19
CA LEU A 307 -2.67 34.84 -6.85
C LEU A 307 -4.06 35.05 -7.49
N LYS A 308 -4.77 36.14 -7.16
CA LYS A 308 -6.20 36.33 -7.47
C LYS A 308 -6.99 35.06 -7.15
N TRP A 309 -6.75 34.55 -5.95
CA TRP A 309 -7.28 33.28 -5.43
C TRP A 309 -7.19 33.27 -3.91
N ASN A 310 -8.33 33.47 -3.24
CA ASN A 310 -8.41 33.66 -1.79
C ASN A 310 -8.20 32.38 -0.98
N LEU A 311 -8.30 31.19 -1.60
CA LEU A 311 -8.04 29.91 -0.95
C LEU A 311 -6.54 29.63 -0.70
N GLY A 312 -5.66 30.53 -1.17
CA GLY A 312 -4.21 30.31 -1.17
C GLY A 312 -3.78 29.27 -2.20
N HIS A 313 -2.64 28.63 -1.97
CA HIS A 313 -2.16 27.56 -2.83
C HIS A 313 -1.87 26.27 -2.04
N ALA A 314 -1.84 25.13 -2.73
CA ALA A 314 -1.60 23.83 -2.12
C ALA A 314 -0.95 22.87 -3.12
N GLY A 315 -0.03 22.02 -2.67
CA GLY A 315 0.74 21.15 -3.57
C GLY A 315 1.93 21.85 -4.25
N GLY A 316 2.22 23.10 -3.86
CA GLY A 316 3.44 23.82 -4.21
C GLY A 316 3.36 24.66 -5.49
N TYR A 317 4.53 25.03 -6.00
CA TYR A 317 4.72 25.88 -7.16
C TYR A 317 6.03 25.52 -7.89
N TYR A 318 6.17 25.93 -9.15
CA TYR A 318 7.31 25.61 -10.01
C TYR A 318 7.74 26.84 -10.78
N VAL A 319 9.04 27.09 -10.84
CA VAL A 319 9.61 28.23 -11.58
C VAL A 319 9.84 27.80 -13.03
N VAL A 320 9.42 28.63 -13.97
CA VAL A 320 9.55 28.43 -15.42
C VAL A 320 10.22 29.68 -15.99
N GLY A 321 11.54 29.62 -16.19
CA GLY A 321 12.32 30.83 -16.45
C GLY A 321 12.28 31.79 -15.25
N ASN A 322 11.62 32.93 -15.43
CA ASN A 322 11.36 33.91 -14.36
C ASN A 322 9.89 33.90 -13.87
N ASP A 323 9.04 33.16 -14.58
CA ASP A 323 7.61 32.98 -14.33
C ASP A 323 7.39 31.81 -13.37
N ILE A 324 6.13 31.57 -13.02
CA ILE A 324 5.75 30.48 -12.11
C ILE A 324 4.47 29.77 -12.56
N ILE A 325 4.42 28.47 -12.30
CA ILE A 325 3.18 27.70 -12.26
C ILE A 325 2.87 27.39 -10.80
N VAL A 326 1.66 27.71 -10.36
CA VAL A 326 1.21 27.51 -8.99
C VAL A 326 0.06 26.50 -8.99
N SER A 327 0.12 25.54 -8.07
CA SER A 327 -1.01 24.65 -7.77
C SER A 327 -1.91 25.33 -6.74
N LEU A 328 -3.02 25.91 -7.20
CA LEU A 328 -3.98 26.63 -6.37
C LEU A 328 -4.84 25.66 -5.56
N ALA A 329 -5.10 25.99 -4.30
CA ALA A 329 -5.97 25.20 -3.44
C ALA A 329 -7.40 25.28 -3.98
N ASN A 330 -8.10 24.16 -4.20
CA ASN A 330 -9.43 24.18 -4.82
C ASN A 330 -10.36 23.14 -4.18
N ARG A 331 -10.59 23.27 -2.87
CA ARG A 331 -11.40 22.33 -2.07
C ARG A 331 -10.90 20.89 -2.23
N ALA A 332 -11.77 19.95 -2.65
CA ALA A 332 -11.44 18.56 -2.97
C ALA A 332 -10.53 18.38 -4.22
N THR A 333 -10.05 19.44 -4.86
CA THR A 333 -9.12 19.37 -6.00
C THR A 333 -7.99 20.38 -5.87
N ARG A 334 -7.11 20.47 -6.88
CA ARG A 334 -6.10 21.53 -6.98
C ARG A 334 -6.04 22.02 -8.42
N ARG A 335 -6.01 23.33 -8.63
CA ARG A 335 -6.05 23.92 -9.97
C ARG A 335 -4.71 24.52 -10.35
N LEU A 336 -4.12 24.13 -11.47
CA LEU A 336 -2.91 24.81 -11.95
C LEU A 336 -3.23 26.18 -12.56
N ALA A 337 -2.36 27.16 -12.30
CA ALA A 337 -2.37 28.46 -12.94
C ALA A 337 -0.95 28.94 -13.23
N TYR A 338 -0.77 29.59 -14.37
CA TYR A 338 0.49 30.23 -14.77
C TYR A 338 0.49 31.69 -14.35
N TYR A 339 1.62 32.21 -13.91
CA TYR A 339 1.77 33.63 -13.61
C TYR A 339 3.02 34.17 -14.30
N LYS A 340 2.77 35.07 -15.27
CA LYS A 340 3.82 35.79 -15.99
C LYS A 340 4.31 36.96 -15.15
N LYS A 341 5.60 37.01 -14.84
CA LYS A 341 6.23 38.08 -14.07
C LYS A 341 6.50 39.28 -14.99
N ASN A 342 6.02 40.45 -14.60
CA ASN A 342 6.26 41.74 -15.26
C ASN A 342 6.81 42.73 -14.22
N GLY A 343 8.13 42.89 -14.19
CA GLY A 343 8.81 43.65 -13.13
C GLY A 343 8.50 43.05 -11.76
N THR A 344 7.78 43.79 -10.92
CA THR A 344 7.35 43.32 -9.59
C THR A 344 5.87 42.92 -9.51
N THR A 345 5.23 42.66 -10.64
CA THR A 345 3.82 42.26 -10.72
C THR A 345 3.68 40.93 -11.46
N TRP A 346 2.53 40.26 -11.30
CA TRP A 346 2.26 38.97 -11.93
C TRP A 346 0.90 38.95 -12.62
N VAL A 347 0.89 38.50 -13.87
CA VAL A 347 -0.33 38.32 -14.65
C VAL A 347 -0.72 36.84 -14.67
N LYS A 348 -1.82 36.52 -14.00
CA LYS A 348 -2.41 35.18 -13.99
C LYS A 348 -2.92 34.79 -15.38
N LYS A 349 -2.57 33.61 -15.85
CA LYS A 349 -3.08 32.95 -17.06
C LYS A 349 -3.60 31.55 -16.72
N LYS A 350 -4.67 31.14 -17.38
CA LYS A 350 -5.23 29.78 -17.26
C LYS A 350 -4.29 28.79 -17.96
N ILE A 351 -4.06 27.63 -17.34
CA ILE A 351 -3.38 26.49 -17.99
C ILE A 351 -4.35 25.78 -18.94
N ASP A 352 -3.90 25.50 -20.16
CA ASP A 352 -4.68 24.86 -21.21
C ASP A 352 -4.68 23.32 -21.09
N LEU A 353 -5.45 22.80 -20.14
CA LEU A 353 -5.59 21.35 -19.88
C LEU A 353 -7.07 20.89 -19.77
N GLY A 354 -8.02 21.77 -20.11
CA GLY A 354 -9.45 21.49 -19.95
C GLY A 354 -9.81 21.01 -18.53
N GLU A 355 -10.66 19.99 -18.44
CA GLU A 355 -11.08 19.35 -17.18
C GLU A 355 -9.91 18.67 -16.43
N LYS A 356 -8.82 18.28 -17.10
CA LYS A 356 -7.66 17.68 -16.42
C LYS A 356 -6.99 18.65 -15.46
N ASN A 357 -7.15 19.96 -15.65
CA ASN A 357 -6.39 20.99 -14.92
C ASN A 357 -6.57 20.94 -13.40
N ASP A 358 -7.68 20.37 -12.92
CA ASP A 358 -7.99 20.24 -11.49
C ASP A 358 -7.46 18.92 -10.87
N HIS A 359 -6.90 18.04 -11.70
CA HIS A 359 -6.50 16.68 -11.36
C HIS A 359 -5.04 16.37 -11.73
N VAL A 360 -4.25 17.43 -11.97
CA VAL A 360 -2.85 17.33 -12.38
C VAL A 360 -1.92 17.76 -11.25
N SER A 361 -0.88 16.96 -11.02
CA SER A 361 0.24 17.28 -10.13
C SER A 361 1.53 17.31 -10.93
N ILE A 362 2.24 18.44 -10.93
CA ILE A 362 3.54 18.57 -11.61
C ILE A 362 4.57 17.75 -10.85
N ASN A 363 5.34 16.92 -11.55
CA ASN A 363 6.44 16.15 -10.99
C ASN A 363 7.78 16.88 -11.15
N SER A 364 8.02 17.50 -12.31
CA SER A 364 9.27 18.19 -12.62
C SER A 364 9.09 19.17 -13.78
N VAL A 365 9.93 20.19 -13.82
CA VAL A 365 10.06 21.14 -14.94
C VAL A 365 11.52 21.11 -15.38
N SER A 366 11.76 21.15 -16.69
CA SER A 366 13.12 21.16 -17.22
C SER A 366 13.90 22.41 -16.79
N LYS A 367 15.23 22.35 -16.88
CA LYS A 367 16.10 23.45 -16.45
C LYS A 367 15.77 24.76 -17.18
N ASP A 368 15.51 24.67 -18.49
CA ASP A 368 15.16 25.79 -19.38
C ASP A 368 13.67 26.16 -19.35
N GLY A 369 12.84 25.40 -18.61
CA GLY A 369 11.39 25.63 -18.54
C GLY A 369 10.59 25.24 -19.78
N SER A 370 11.19 24.58 -20.78
CA SER A 370 10.51 24.22 -22.02
C SER A 370 9.79 22.87 -21.98
N LYS A 371 10.01 22.04 -20.96
CA LYS A 371 9.30 20.77 -20.75
C LYS A 371 8.78 20.62 -19.32
N ILE A 372 7.69 19.88 -19.19
CA ILE A 372 7.06 19.58 -17.92
C ILE A 372 6.63 18.12 -17.84
N ALA A 373 7.03 17.46 -16.75
CA ALA A 373 6.55 16.13 -16.37
C ALA A 373 5.47 16.25 -15.31
N TYR A 374 4.33 15.57 -15.49
CA TYR A 374 3.21 15.65 -14.57
C TYR A 374 2.43 14.34 -14.46
N THR A 375 1.68 14.21 -13.38
CA THR A 375 0.79 13.09 -13.10
C THR A 375 -0.65 13.55 -13.22
N TYR A 376 -1.49 12.79 -13.92
CA TYR A 376 -2.94 12.97 -13.98
C TYR A 376 -3.65 11.75 -13.40
N SER A 377 -4.54 11.98 -12.42
CA SER A 377 -5.40 10.98 -11.79
C SER A 377 -6.59 11.61 -11.10
N THR A 378 -7.68 10.85 -10.98
CA THR A 378 -8.82 11.14 -10.09
C THR A 378 -8.90 10.06 -9.00
N ALA A 379 -9.80 10.19 -8.04
CA ALA A 379 -10.04 9.19 -6.99
C ALA A 379 -10.43 7.81 -7.56
N SER A 380 -11.00 7.78 -8.78
CA SER A 380 -11.41 6.57 -9.51
C SER A 380 -10.63 6.33 -10.80
N ARG A 381 -9.48 7.00 -11.00
CA ARG A 381 -8.60 6.81 -12.15
C ARG A 381 -7.16 6.64 -11.71
N LEU A 382 -6.54 5.52 -12.08
CA LEU A 382 -5.13 5.25 -11.81
C LEU A 382 -4.22 6.37 -12.36
N PRO A 383 -3.08 6.66 -11.69
CA PRO A 383 -2.11 7.64 -12.15
C PRO A 383 -1.59 7.35 -13.56
N SER A 384 -1.63 8.39 -14.39
CA SER A 384 -0.99 8.44 -15.69
C SER A 384 0.10 9.50 -15.68
N PHE A 385 1.29 9.16 -16.20
CA PHE A 385 2.50 9.97 -16.09
C PHE A 385 2.88 10.51 -17.47
N HIS A 386 2.86 11.83 -17.61
CA HIS A 386 2.97 12.51 -18.89
C HIS A 386 4.16 13.45 -18.92
N ILE A 387 4.69 13.64 -20.13
CA ILE A 387 5.64 14.69 -20.48
C ILE A 387 4.97 15.58 -21.54
N SER A 388 5.18 16.88 -21.46
CA SER A 388 4.65 17.86 -22.40
C SER A 388 5.69 18.93 -22.67
N ASP A 389 5.68 19.48 -23.88
CA ASP A 389 6.32 20.76 -24.15
C ASP A 389 5.52 21.85 -23.44
N LEU A 390 6.22 22.84 -22.88
CA LEU A 390 5.65 23.97 -22.16
C LEU A 390 5.97 25.25 -22.91
N LYS A 391 4.93 25.92 -23.42
CA LYS A 391 5.03 27.26 -24.02
C LYS A 391 4.14 28.22 -23.26
N GLU A 392 4.75 28.99 -22.35
CA GLU A 392 4.05 29.78 -21.34
C GLU A 392 2.99 28.93 -20.60
N HIS A 393 1.72 29.18 -20.86
CA HIS A 393 0.56 28.59 -20.18
C HIS A 393 -0.07 27.42 -20.97
N LYS A 394 0.60 26.95 -22.03
CA LYS A 394 0.12 25.90 -22.92
C LYS A 394 0.98 24.64 -22.79
N PHE A 395 0.31 23.51 -22.61
CA PHE A 395 0.91 22.18 -22.58
C PHE A 395 0.71 21.57 -23.96
N LEU A 396 1.79 21.42 -24.71
CA LEU A 396 1.79 20.96 -26.10
C LEU A 396 2.43 19.58 -26.21
N ASN A 397 1.99 18.79 -27.21
CA ASN A 397 2.56 17.48 -27.51
C ASN A 397 2.57 16.51 -26.31
N GLU A 398 1.51 16.53 -25.49
CA GLU A 398 1.36 15.64 -24.34
C GLU A 398 1.53 14.17 -24.74
N LYS A 399 2.42 13.45 -24.05
CA LYS A 399 2.56 12.00 -24.21
C LYS A 399 2.87 11.32 -22.88
N ALA A 400 2.28 10.15 -22.66
CA ALA A 400 2.63 9.31 -21.52
C ALA A 400 4.07 8.79 -21.66
N PHE A 401 4.90 8.94 -20.63
CA PHE A 401 6.29 8.47 -20.65
C PHE A 401 6.52 7.16 -19.92
N VAL A 402 5.61 6.76 -19.04
CA VAL A 402 5.62 5.45 -18.40
C VAL A 402 4.22 5.00 -18.03
N THR A 403 4.00 3.68 -18.08
CA THR A 403 2.79 3.03 -17.56
C THR A 403 3.16 2.12 -16.40
N LEU A 404 2.67 2.44 -15.20
CA LEU A 404 2.81 1.61 -14.00
C LEU A 404 1.50 0.86 -13.71
N ASN A 405 1.57 -0.13 -12.81
CA ASN A 405 0.39 -0.77 -12.22
C ASN A 405 -0.54 -1.49 -13.24
N LYS A 406 0.01 -2.07 -14.31
CA LYS A 406 -0.74 -2.81 -15.35
C LYS A 406 -1.61 -3.96 -14.83
N ASN A 407 -1.31 -4.49 -13.65
CA ASN A 407 -2.13 -5.52 -13.00
C ASN A 407 -3.31 -4.92 -12.24
N LEU A 408 -3.13 -3.75 -11.62
CA LEU A 408 -4.22 -3.04 -10.96
C LEU A 408 -5.23 -2.50 -11.96
N SER A 409 -4.79 -2.09 -13.15
CA SER A 409 -5.68 -1.62 -14.22
C SER A 409 -6.64 -2.69 -14.76
N LYS A 410 -6.42 -3.96 -14.42
CA LYS A 410 -7.30 -5.09 -14.78
C LYS A 410 -8.35 -5.38 -13.69
N LYS A 411 -8.24 -4.74 -12.53
CA LYS A 411 -9.19 -4.89 -11.43
C LYS A 411 -10.27 -3.81 -11.55
N PRO A 412 -11.52 -4.10 -11.13
CA PRO A 412 -12.58 -3.09 -11.06
C PRO A 412 -12.14 -1.94 -10.15
N ILE A 413 -12.14 -0.71 -10.67
CA ILE A 413 -11.91 0.48 -9.86
C ILE A 413 -13.28 1.05 -9.47
N THR A 414 -13.44 1.31 -8.19
CA THR A 414 -14.68 1.87 -7.64
C THR A 414 -14.96 3.26 -8.20
N LYS A 415 -16.21 3.51 -8.62
CA LYS A 415 -16.69 4.85 -8.98
C LYS A 415 -16.58 5.78 -7.76
N SER A 416 -16.11 6.99 -8.00
CA SER A 416 -16.07 8.07 -7.01
C SER A 416 -16.73 9.33 -7.54
N GLU A 417 -17.17 10.20 -6.65
CA GLU A 417 -17.55 11.59 -6.98
C GLU A 417 -17.12 12.55 -5.87
N VAL A 418 -16.95 13.83 -6.22
CA VAL A 418 -16.86 14.90 -5.23
C VAL A 418 -18.28 15.23 -4.79
N MET A 419 -18.62 14.84 -3.57
CA MET A 419 -19.87 15.20 -2.92
C MET A 419 -19.74 16.61 -2.31
N VAL A 420 -20.78 17.42 -2.47
CA VAL A 420 -20.85 18.79 -1.95
C VAL A 420 -22.13 18.94 -1.16
N TRP A 421 -22.06 19.47 0.07
CA TRP A 421 -23.23 19.70 0.91
C TRP A 421 -23.08 20.95 1.78
N LYS A 422 -24.16 21.33 2.45
CA LYS A 422 -24.18 22.44 3.41
C LYS A 422 -23.83 21.94 4.80
N GLY A 423 -22.79 22.52 5.37
CA GLY A 423 -22.23 22.15 6.67
C GLY A 423 -22.53 23.16 7.77
N TYR A 424 -21.59 23.27 8.70
CA TYR A 424 -21.49 24.32 9.70
C TYR A 424 -21.58 25.71 9.03
N ASN A 425 -22.26 26.65 9.69
CA ASN A 425 -22.55 28.00 9.17
C ASN A 425 -23.19 28.06 7.77
N ASN A 426 -23.83 26.97 7.31
CA ASN A 426 -24.37 26.85 5.95
C ASN A 426 -23.32 27.08 4.85
N GLU A 427 -22.04 26.87 5.19
CA GLU A 427 -20.93 26.89 4.24
C GLU A 427 -20.89 25.59 3.42
N GLU A 428 -20.19 25.64 2.30
CA GLU A 428 -20.04 24.50 1.40
C GLU A 428 -18.93 23.57 1.90
N VAL A 429 -19.30 22.33 2.21
CA VAL A 429 -18.38 21.25 2.57
C VAL A 429 -18.19 20.35 1.35
N THR A 430 -16.97 19.88 1.14
CA THR A 430 -16.67 18.91 0.08
C THR A 430 -16.18 17.59 0.67
N GLY A 431 -16.39 16.50 -0.06
CA GLY A 431 -15.87 15.19 0.32
C GLY A 431 -15.81 14.25 -0.86
N LEU A 432 -15.10 13.14 -0.72
CA LEU A 432 -15.08 12.09 -1.74
C LEU A 432 -16.05 10.98 -1.33
N LEU A 433 -17.02 10.69 -2.19
CA LEU A 433 -17.92 9.56 -2.03
C LEU A 433 -17.53 8.45 -3.01
N TYR A 434 -17.16 7.29 -2.47
CA TYR A 434 -16.91 6.08 -3.23
C TYR A 434 -18.12 5.15 -3.15
N TYR A 435 -18.53 4.62 -4.29
CA TYR A 435 -19.74 3.82 -4.43
C TYR A 435 -19.47 2.32 -4.16
N PRO A 436 -20.44 1.56 -3.62
CA PRO A 436 -20.38 0.11 -3.65
C PRO A 436 -20.12 -0.42 -5.07
N GLU A 437 -19.29 -1.46 -5.21
CA GLU A 437 -18.97 -2.08 -6.52
C GLU A 437 -20.23 -2.55 -7.27
N ASN A 438 -21.27 -2.93 -6.52
CA ASN A 438 -22.56 -3.41 -7.00
C ASN A 438 -23.70 -2.43 -6.69
N TYR A 439 -23.44 -1.12 -6.80
CA TYR A 439 -24.44 -0.10 -6.56
C TYR A 439 -25.64 -0.24 -7.51
N VAL A 440 -26.84 -0.17 -6.93
CA VAL A 440 -28.12 -0.16 -7.63
C VAL A 440 -28.91 1.03 -7.07
N GLU A 441 -29.35 1.91 -7.96
CA GLU A 441 -30.18 3.07 -7.63
C GLU A 441 -31.41 2.64 -6.80
N GLY A 442 -31.77 3.42 -5.78
CA GLY A 442 -32.91 3.14 -4.89
C GLY A 442 -32.68 2.07 -3.82
N LYS A 443 -31.54 1.36 -3.83
CA LYS A 443 -31.15 0.45 -2.74
C LYS A 443 -30.23 1.17 -1.74
N ARG A 444 -30.48 0.94 -0.45
CA ARG A 444 -29.65 1.41 0.67
C ARG A 444 -28.49 0.44 0.95
N TYR A 445 -27.31 1.00 1.22
CA TYR A 445 -26.07 0.26 1.49
C TYR A 445 -25.43 0.71 2.82
N PRO A 446 -24.58 -0.13 3.46
CA PRO A 446 -23.75 0.33 4.57
C PRO A 446 -22.86 1.53 4.20
N LEU A 447 -22.51 2.34 5.19
CA LEU A 447 -21.57 3.46 5.06
C LEU A 447 -20.33 3.24 5.92
N MET A 448 -19.17 3.52 5.36
CA MET A 448 -17.92 3.67 6.11
C MET A 448 -17.41 5.10 5.98
N LEU A 449 -17.34 5.84 7.09
CA LEU A 449 -16.59 7.10 7.12
C LEU A 449 -15.09 6.77 7.13
N SER A 450 -14.32 7.38 6.22
CA SER A 450 -12.85 7.31 6.22
C SER A 450 -12.30 8.73 6.32
N ILE A 451 -11.93 9.12 7.54
CA ILE A 451 -11.61 10.50 7.90
C ILE A 451 -10.10 10.71 7.84
N HIS A 452 -9.66 11.79 7.18
CA HIS A 452 -8.24 12.09 7.04
C HIS A 452 -7.61 12.62 8.35
N GLY A 453 -6.29 12.49 8.47
CA GLY A 453 -5.50 13.14 9.53
C GLY A 453 -5.46 14.66 9.36
N GLY A 454 -4.73 15.39 10.19
CA GLY A 454 -4.68 16.85 10.11
C GLY A 454 -4.59 17.49 11.50
N PRO A 455 -5.47 18.45 11.84
CA PRO A 455 -6.76 18.70 11.20
C PRO A 455 -6.66 19.49 9.88
N ALA A 456 -5.61 20.31 9.68
CA ALA A 456 -5.34 21.07 8.45
C ALA A 456 -4.78 20.23 7.28
N SER A 457 -5.38 19.07 7.01
CA SER A 457 -5.14 18.25 5.81
C SER A 457 -6.41 18.24 4.94
N GLN A 458 -6.40 17.45 3.87
CA GLN A 458 -7.51 17.29 2.95
C GLN A 458 -7.40 15.98 2.16
N ASP A 459 -8.54 15.43 1.79
CA ASP A 459 -8.69 14.43 0.73
C ASP A 459 -9.01 15.10 -0.62
N LEU A 460 -8.33 14.64 -1.66
CA LEU A 460 -8.42 15.18 -3.01
C LEU A 460 -8.98 14.14 -3.97
N ASP A 461 -9.72 14.58 -4.99
CA ASP A 461 -10.13 13.77 -6.12
C ASP A 461 -8.92 13.44 -7.01
N THR A 462 -8.10 12.55 -6.47
CA THR A 462 -6.84 12.05 -6.99
C THR A 462 -6.62 10.64 -6.45
N TRP A 463 -5.84 9.83 -7.16
CA TRP A 463 -5.67 8.44 -6.77
C TRP A 463 -4.98 8.32 -5.41
N SER A 464 -5.65 7.72 -4.43
CA SER A 464 -5.12 7.55 -3.08
C SER A 464 -5.61 6.25 -2.43
N GLU A 465 -4.94 5.15 -2.80
CA GLU A 465 -5.13 3.83 -2.18
C GLU A 465 -3.90 3.52 -1.30
N ARG A 466 -4.08 3.41 0.02
CA ARG A 466 -2.98 3.28 1.00
C ARG A 466 -3.35 2.32 2.13
N TRP A 467 -2.37 1.88 2.90
CA TRP A 467 -2.60 0.99 4.04
C TRP A 467 -3.48 1.60 5.14
N SER A 468 -3.54 2.94 5.24
CA SER A 468 -4.35 3.67 6.21
C SER A 468 -5.77 3.99 5.72
N THR A 469 -6.00 4.04 4.40
CA THR A 469 -7.29 4.34 3.76
C THR A 469 -7.37 3.61 2.41
N TYR A 470 -8.38 2.75 2.26
CA TYR A 470 -8.43 1.79 1.15
C TYR A 470 -9.86 1.64 0.56
N PRO A 471 -10.37 2.67 -0.14
CA PRO A 471 -11.76 2.74 -0.57
C PRO A 471 -12.16 1.57 -1.48
N ASN A 472 -11.29 1.09 -2.37
CA ASN A 472 -11.63 -0.03 -3.27
C ASN A 472 -11.96 -1.31 -2.47
N LEU A 473 -11.18 -1.63 -1.42
CA LEU A 473 -11.44 -2.81 -0.59
C LEU A 473 -12.75 -2.71 0.20
N LEU A 474 -13.12 -1.52 0.64
CA LEU A 474 -14.36 -1.28 1.38
C LEU A 474 -15.58 -1.30 0.44
N ALA A 475 -15.48 -0.67 -0.72
CA ALA A 475 -16.52 -0.67 -1.75
C ALA A 475 -16.84 -2.07 -2.29
N GLN A 476 -15.83 -2.94 -2.48
CA GLN A 476 -16.05 -4.34 -2.87
C GLN A 476 -16.78 -5.19 -1.82
N ARG A 477 -16.90 -4.68 -0.59
CA ARG A 477 -17.71 -5.27 0.49
C ARG A 477 -19.14 -4.72 0.51
N GLY A 478 -19.52 -3.93 -0.50
CA GLY A 478 -20.86 -3.40 -0.66
C GLY A 478 -21.12 -2.14 0.16
N MET A 479 -20.08 -1.36 0.47
CA MET A 479 -20.20 -0.16 1.32
C MET A 479 -19.98 1.12 0.50
N PHE A 480 -20.74 2.16 0.82
CA PHE A 480 -20.29 3.52 0.50
C PHE A 480 -19.09 3.86 1.38
N VAL A 481 -18.16 4.65 0.84
CA VAL A 481 -17.09 5.26 1.64
C VAL A 481 -17.16 6.76 1.48
N LEU A 482 -17.41 7.49 2.56
CA LEU A 482 -17.39 8.94 2.58
C LEU A 482 -16.09 9.43 3.24
N LYS A 483 -15.38 10.31 2.55
CA LYS A 483 -14.17 11.00 3.02
C LYS A 483 -14.45 12.50 3.10
N PRO A 484 -14.94 13.01 4.24
CA PRO A 484 -15.33 14.41 4.37
C PRO A 484 -14.10 15.31 4.57
N ASN A 485 -14.03 16.41 3.82
CA ASN A 485 -13.14 17.54 4.14
C ASN A 485 -13.92 18.50 5.02
N TYR A 486 -14.04 18.16 6.30
CA TYR A 486 -14.78 18.91 7.32
C TYR A 486 -14.13 20.27 7.62
N HIS A 487 -14.88 21.22 8.18
CA HIS A 487 -14.42 22.51 8.68
C HIS A 487 -13.17 22.36 9.56
N GLY A 488 -12.09 23.07 9.25
CA GLY A 488 -10.74 22.80 9.76
C GLY A 488 -9.80 22.15 8.73
N SER A 489 -10.34 21.60 7.63
CA SER A 489 -9.56 21.06 6.53
C SER A 489 -8.90 22.16 5.70
N ALA A 490 -7.73 21.86 5.14
CA ALA A 490 -7.04 22.75 4.21
C ALA A 490 -7.82 22.90 2.88
N ASN A 491 -7.31 23.72 1.96
CA ASN A 491 -7.86 23.96 0.61
C ASN A 491 -9.19 24.72 0.49
N HIS A 492 -9.84 25.10 1.59
CA HIS A 492 -11.14 25.81 1.59
C HIS A 492 -11.05 27.30 1.96
N GLY A 493 -9.83 27.80 2.22
CA GLY A 493 -9.59 29.19 2.61
C GLY A 493 -9.36 29.33 4.11
N LEU A 494 -8.98 30.54 4.52
CA LEU A 494 -8.52 30.80 5.88
C LEU A 494 -9.61 30.63 6.94
N SER A 495 -10.79 31.20 6.71
CA SER A 495 -11.92 31.09 7.65
C SER A 495 -12.31 29.63 7.89
N TYR A 496 -12.25 28.81 6.84
CA TYR A 496 -12.62 27.40 6.91
C TYR A 496 -11.59 26.56 7.65
N VAL A 497 -10.29 26.75 7.40
CA VAL A 497 -9.24 25.96 8.07
C VAL A 497 -9.08 26.35 9.55
N GLU A 498 -9.39 27.61 9.90
CA GLU A 498 -9.31 28.11 11.28
C GLU A 498 -10.62 27.97 12.07
N SER A 499 -11.71 27.49 11.46
CA SER A 499 -13.04 27.45 12.09
C SER A 499 -13.12 26.58 13.35
N ILE A 500 -12.17 25.65 13.52
CA ILE A 500 -12.06 24.73 14.66
C ILE A 500 -11.14 25.26 15.75
N LYS A 501 -10.47 26.40 15.53
CA LYS A 501 -9.68 27.08 16.54
C LYS A 501 -10.60 27.45 17.71
N GLU A 502 -10.26 27.00 18.92
CA GLU A 502 -11.07 27.18 20.14
C GLU A 502 -12.48 26.55 20.06
N ASN A 503 -12.75 25.76 19.01
CA ASN A 503 -14.07 25.18 18.72
C ASN A 503 -13.97 23.72 18.24
N TYR A 504 -12.89 23.03 18.61
CA TYR A 504 -12.61 21.65 18.20
C TYR A 504 -13.79 20.71 18.48
N TYR A 505 -14.13 19.84 17.51
CA TYR A 505 -15.28 18.93 17.50
C TYR A 505 -16.68 19.52 17.31
N GLU A 506 -16.84 20.83 17.16
CA GLU A 506 -18.17 21.38 16.87
C GLU A 506 -18.41 21.46 15.36
N PRO A 507 -17.62 22.23 14.57
CA PRO A 507 -17.83 22.32 13.13
C PRO A 507 -17.67 20.97 12.41
N GLU A 508 -16.68 20.17 12.85
CA GLU A 508 -16.37 18.90 12.19
C GLU A 508 -17.51 17.90 12.31
N MET A 509 -18.12 17.81 13.50
CA MET A 509 -19.21 16.89 13.76
C MET A 509 -20.45 17.30 12.98
N GLU A 510 -20.79 18.59 12.98
CA GLU A 510 -21.94 19.09 12.23
C GLU A 510 -21.81 18.80 10.73
N ASP A 511 -20.63 19.04 10.15
CA ASP A 511 -20.35 18.76 8.75
C ASP A 511 -20.54 17.28 8.41
N ILE A 512 -19.96 16.39 9.22
CA ILE A 512 -20.01 14.94 9.01
C ILE A 512 -21.45 14.44 9.11
N ILE A 513 -22.19 14.85 10.15
CA ILE A 513 -23.57 14.43 10.35
C ILE A 513 -24.47 14.95 9.21
N LYS A 514 -24.34 16.21 8.79
CA LYS A 514 -25.11 16.73 7.65
C LYS A 514 -24.79 15.98 6.35
N GLY A 515 -23.54 15.59 6.13
CA GLY A 515 -23.16 14.74 4.99
C GLY A 515 -23.86 13.37 5.02
N ILE A 516 -23.92 12.73 6.19
CA ILE A 516 -24.67 11.48 6.41
C ILE A 516 -26.16 11.68 6.13
N GLU A 517 -26.76 12.77 6.61
CA GLU A 517 -28.18 13.07 6.39
C GLU A 517 -28.52 13.24 4.91
N VAL A 518 -27.66 13.89 4.12
CA VAL A 518 -27.84 14.00 2.67
C VAL A 518 -27.87 12.62 2.02
N LEU A 519 -26.88 11.77 2.30
CA LEU A 519 -26.84 10.40 1.75
C LEU A 519 -28.05 9.56 2.19
N HIS A 520 -28.53 9.75 3.41
CA HIS A 520 -29.69 9.03 3.92
C HIS A 520 -30.99 9.49 3.22
N LYS A 521 -31.17 10.80 3.03
CA LYS A 521 -32.32 11.39 2.34
C LYS A 521 -32.36 10.98 0.87
N GLU A 522 -31.20 10.89 0.22
CA GLU A 522 -31.06 10.37 -1.15
C GLU A 522 -31.32 8.86 -1.29
N GLY A 523 -31.58 8.15 -0.18
CA GLY A 523 -31.83 6.71 -0.23
C GLY A 523 -30.57 5.86 -0.46
N LYS A 524 -29.37 6.43 -0.35
CA LYS A 524 -28.10 5.74 -0.62
C LYS A 524 -27.64 4.86 0.54
N ILE A 525 -27.84 5.31 1.78
CA ILE A 525 -27.28 4.63 2.98
C ILE A 525 -28.34 4.05 3.91
N ASP A 526 -27.95 2.97 4.58
CA ASP A 526 -28.64 2.36 5.72
C ASP A 526 -28.00 2.86 7.02
N LYS A 527 -28.74 3.66 7.80
CA LYS A 527 -28.24 4.26 9.05
C LYS A 527 -28.00 3.23 10.16
N ASP A 528 -28.58 2.05 10.05
CA ASP A 528 -28.30 0.96 11.01
C ASP A 528 -26.99 0.23 10.69
N LYS A 529 -26.35 0.56 9.56
CA LYS A 529 -25.11 -0.05 9.10
C LYS A 529 -24.07 1.01 8.76
N MET A 530 -23.65 1.75 9.78
CA MET A 530 -22.58 2.75 9.67
C MET A 530 -21.34 2.36 10.46
N GLY A 531 -20.16 2.60 9.89
CA GLY A 531 -18.86 2.46 10.53
C GLY A 531 -18.01 3.72 10.34
N THR A 532 -17.00 3.89 11.19
CA THR A 532 -16.08 5.03 11.11
C THR A 532 -14.63 4.59 11.32
N MET A 533 -13.71 5.19 10.56
CA MET A 533 -12.28 4.94 10.66
C MET A 533 -11.48 6.19 10.33
N GLY A 534 -10.25 6.24 10.82
CA GLY A 534 -9.31 7.31 10.51
C GLY A 534 -7.93 7.06 11.09
N TRP A 535 -6.98 7.89 10.67
CA TRP A 535 -5.62 7.89 11.19
C TRP A 535 -5.23 9.30 11.64
N SER A 536 -4.46 9.46 12.72
CA SER A 536 -4.13 10.79 13.28
C SER A 536 -5.41 11.53 13.68
N ASN A 537 -5.58 12.80 13.29
CA ASN A 537 -6.80 13.53 13.59
C ASN A 537 -8.10 12.82 13.14
N GLY A 538 -8.04 12.03 12.06
CA GLY A 538 -9.19 11.24 11.65
C GLY A 538 -9.57 10.18 12.69
N ALA A 539 -8.62 9.65 13.44
CA ALA A 539 -8.86 8.76 14.58
C ALA A 539 -9.42 9.50 15.79
N ILE A 540 -8.97 10.74 16.04
CA ILE A 540 -9.50 11.62 17.09
C ILE A 540 -11.00 11.90 16.84
N ILE A 541 -11.34 12.30 15.60
CA ILE A 541 -12.73 12.50 15.16
C ILE A 541 -13.52 11.19 15.18
N THR A 542 -12.92 10.07 14.73
CA THR A 542 -13.53 8.73 14.80
C THR A 542 -13.95 8.39 16.24
N THR A 543 -13.06 8.62 17.20
CA THR A 543 -13.34 8.38 18.62
C THR A 543 -14.46 9.30 19.12
N MET A 544 -14.36 10.62 18.86
CA MET A 544 -15.36 11.57 19.34
C MET A 544 -16.75 11.34 18.74
N LEU A 545 -16.86 10.87 17.49
CA LEU A 545 -18.12 10.42 16.89
C LEU A 545 -18.79 9.31 17.71
N THR A 546 -18.02 8.37 18.26
CA THR A 546 -18.57 7.28 19.10
C THR A 546 -18.97 7.74 20.50
N VAL A 547 -18.41 8.85 20.98
CA VAL A 547 -18.81 9.48 22.25
C VAL A 547 -20.10 10.28 22.06
N LYS A 548 -20.14 11.18 21.07
CA LYS A 548 -21.31 12.06 20.80
C LYS A 548 -22.52 11.28 20.25
N TYR A 549 -22.29 10.21 19.49
CA TYR A 549 -23.35 9.43 18.82
C TYR A 549 -23.22 7.92 19.11
N PRO A 550 -23.38 7.49 20.38
CA PRO A 550 -23.01 6.15 20.84
C PRO A 550 -23.78 4.99 20.19
N ASP A 551 -24.96 5.25 19.62
CA ASP A 551 -25.80 4.23 18.99
C ASP A 551 -25.70 4.24 17.45
N MET A 552 -25.06 5.27 16.87
CA MET A 552 -25.01 5.52 15.42
C MET A 552 -24.07 4.57 14.69
N PHE A 553 -22.87 4.33 15.24
CA PHE A 553 -21.83 3.53 14.58
C PHE A 553 -21.75 2.12 15.14
N LYS A 554 -21.72 1.13 14.25
CA LYS A 554 -21.63 -0.31 14.56
C LYS A 554 -20.19 -0.83 14.58
N VAL A 555 -19.24 -0.03 14.09
CA VAL A 555 -17.81 -0.33 14.17
C VAL A 555 -16.98 0.94 14.14
N ALA A 556 -15.89 0.97 14.91
CA ALA A 556 -14.90 2.04 14.89
C ALA A 556 -13.47 1.47 14.72
N ALA A 557 -12.65 2.14 13.90
CA ALA A 557 -11.25 1.77 13.69
C ALA A 557 -10.30 3.00 13.74
N PRO A 558 -10.07 3.59 14.93
CA PRO A 558 -9.14 4.69 15.12
C PRO A 558 -7.68 4.21 15.18
N GLY A 559 -6.80 4.82 14.37
CA GLY A 559 -5.36 4.61 14.42
C GLY A 559 -4.55 5.87 14.75
N ALA A 560 -3.63 5.79 15.70
CA ALA A 560 -2.78 6.89 16.15
C ALA A 560 -3.60 8.16 16.48
N GLY A 561 -4.61 8.03 17.35
CA GLY A 561 -5.47 9.15 17.75
C GLY A 561 -5.49 9.32 19.27
N ASP A 562 -5.60 10.57 19.68
CA ASP A 562 -5.64 11.03 21.07
C ASP A 562 -7.01 10.82 21.72
N VAL A 563 -6.98 10.51 23.01
CA VAL A 563 -8.16 10.47 23.88
C VAL A 563 -8.04 11.36 25.11
N ASN A 564 -6.82 11.83 25.40
CA ASN A 564 -6.49 12.66 26.55
C ASN A 564 -5.58 13.81 26.13
N TRP A 565 -6.16 15.00 25.93
CA TRP A 565 -5.44 16.21 25.56
C TRP A 565 -4.50 16.71 26.66
N THR A 566 -4.81 16.47 27.94
CA THR A 566 -3.91 16.86 29.04
C THR A 566 -2.57 16.16 28.91
N SER A 567 -2.56 14.87 28.57
CA SER A 567 -1.30 14.14 28.32
C SER A 567 -0.73 14.44 26.93
N ASP A 568 -1.56 14.72 25.92
CA ASP A 568 -1.09 15.07 24.57
C ASP A 568 -0.17 16.30 24.58
N TYR A 569 -0.58 17.37 25.26
CA TYR A 569 0.18 18.61 25.42
C TYR A 569 1.66 18.37 25.74
N GLY A 570 1.93 17.45 26.68
CA GLY A 570 3.27 17.14 27.18
C GLY A 570 3.99 15.99 26.49
N THR A 571 3.30 15.16 25.70
CA THR A 571 3.87 13.92 25.13
C THR A 571 3.95 13.91 23.62
N CYS A 572 3.07 14.65 22.93
CA CYS A 572 3.16 14.91 21.50
C CYS A 572 4.29 15.88 21.18
N ARG A 573 5.11 15.55 20.19
CA ARG A 573 6.27 16.36 19.75
C ARG A 573 5.93 17.77 19.25
N PHE A 574 4.64 18.08 19.07
CA PHE A 574 4.14 19.38 18.65
C PHE A 574 2.92 19.84 19.48
N GLY A 575 2.58 19.12 20.57
CA GLY A 575 1.39 19.37 21.39
C GLY A 575 1.35 20.78 21.97
N VAL A 576 2.48 21.28 22.47
CA VAL A 576 2.58 22.67 22.99
C VAL A 576 2.09 23.72 21.99
N SER A 577 2.46 23.64 20.71
CA SER A 577 1.99 24.58 19.69
C SER A 577 0.58 24.26 19.20
N PHE A 578 0.26 22.98 19.06
CA PHE A 578 -1.00 22.51 18.49
C PHE A 578 -2.16 22.78 19.45
N ASP A 579 -2.05 22.32 20.68
CA ASP A 579 -3.10 22.38 21.68
C ASP A 579 -3.41 23.82 22.09
N GLN A 580 -2.38 24.66 22.26
CA GLN A 580 -2.59 26.09 22.54
C GLN A 580 -3.32 26.80 21.41
N HIS A 581 -3.07 26.40 20.15
CA HIS A 581 -3.79 26.96 19.02
C HIS A 581 -5.28 26.57 19.06
N TYR A 582 -5.60 25.30 19.31
CA TYR A 582 -6.98 24.82 19.29
C TYR A 582 -7.76 25.00 20.59
N PHE A 583 -7.11 25.19 21.74
CA PHE A 583 -7.75 25.34 23.05
C PHE A 583 -7.51 26.70 23.71
N GLY A 584 -6.85 27.63 23.01
CA GLY A 584 -6.69 29.03 23.42
C GLY A 584 -5.63 29.29 24.49
N GLY A 585 -4.92 28.26 24.96
CA GLY A 585 -3.89 28.39 26.00
C GLY A 585 -3.37 27.03 26.49
N ALA A 586 -2.36 27.05 27.34
CA ALA A 586 -1.79 25.86 27.98
C ALA A 586 -2.75 25.28 29.04
N PRO A 587 -2.55 24.04 29.52
CA PRO A 587 -3.44 23.42 30.51
C PRO A 587 -3.60 24.20 31.82
N TRP A 588 -2.58 24.93 32.25
CA TRP A 588 -2.57 25.72 33.49
C TRP A 588 -2.92 27.20 33.29
N ASP A 589 -3.14 27.64 32.05
CA ASP A 589 -3.50 29.03 31.79
C ASP A 589 -4.92 29.31 32.31
N ASP A 590 -5.13 30.51 32.84
CA ASP A 590 -6.47 31.00 33.12
C ASP A 590 -7.16 31.35 31.80
N VAL A 591 -8.10 30.50 31.41
CA VAL A 591 -8.98 30.71 30.27
C VAL A 591 -10.40 30.89 30.80
N ASN A 592 -11.00 32.05 30.51
CA ASN A 592 -12.36 32.42 30.91
C ASN A 592 -12.57 32.57 32.43
N GLY A 593 -11.56 33.02 33.19
CA GLY A 593 -11.66 33.30 34.63
C GLY A 593 -11.61 32.04 35.51
N LYS A 594 -10.96 30.98 35.01
CA LYS A 594 -10.84 29.67 35.67
C LYS A 594 -9.39 29.40 36.08
N LYS A 595 -9.19 28.62 37.13
CA LYS A 595 -7.84 28.30 37.65
C LYS A 595 -6.96 27.46 36.70
N TYR A 596 -7.55 26.89 35.65
CA TYR A 596 -6.87 26.09 34.62
C TYR A 596 -7.76 26.05 33.36
N ASN A 597 -7.18 25.68 32.22
CA ASN A 597 -7.90 25.57 30.97
C ASN A 597 -8.69 24.24 30.92
N GLU A 598 -9.99 24.32 31.20
CA GLU A 598 -10.88 23.15 31.26
C GLU A 598 -11.08 22.45 29.92
N ASN A 599 -10.77 23.09 28.79
CA ASN A 599 -10.92 22.49 27.46
C ASN A 599 -10.15 21.17 27.33
N TYR A 600 -9.00 21.05 27.99
CA TYR A 600 -8.21 19.82 28.00
C TYR A 600 -8.93 18.63 28.64
N ILE A 601 -9.87 18.87 29.56
CA ILE A 601 -10.73 17.83 30.15
C ILE A 601 -11.99 17.66 29.32
N LEU A 602 -12.72 18.76 29.06
CA LEU A 602 -14.02 18.74 28.38
C LEU A 602 -13.95 18.20 26.95
N LYS A 603 -12.83 18.40 26.26
CA LYS A 603 -12.63 17.93 24.88
C LYS A 603 -11.94 16.55 24.82
N SER A 604 -11.58 15.94 25.95
CA SER A 604 -10.89 14.65 25.99
C SER A 604 -11.90 13.49 26.03
N PRO A 605 -12.00 12.65 24.98
CA PRO A 605 -12.88 11.48 24.97
C PRO A 605 -12.72 10.54 26.16
N LEU A 606 -11.52 10.50 26.78
CA LEU A 606 -11.23 9.65 27.94
C LEU A 606 -12.24 9.85 29.09
N PHE A 607 -12.67 11.09 29.35
CA PHE A 607 -13.57 11.40 30.47
C PHE A 607 -15.05 11.09 30.17
N GLU A 608 -15.37 10.63 28.97
CA GLU A 608 -16.72 10.20 28.55
C GLU A 608 -16.71 8.81 27.90
N ILE A 609 -15.64 8.04 28.15
CA ILE A 609 -15.40 6.75 27.52
C ILE A 609 -16.49 5.72 27.84
N GLU A 610 -17.19 5.88 28.96
CA GLU A 610 -18.32 5.05 29.37
C GLU A 610 -19.55 5.19 28.47
N LYS A 611 -19.63 6.25 27.64
CA LYS A 611 -20.71 6.43 26.67
C LYS A 611 -20.55 5.51 25.46
N ILE A 612 -19.32 5.11 25.14
CA ILE A 612 -19.01 4.35 23.92
C ILE A 612 -19.57 2.92 24.01
N LYS A 613 -20.43 2.57 23.03
CA LYS A 613 -20.98 1.22 22.84
C LYS A 613 -20.51 0.56 21.53
N THR A 614 -19.77 1.29 20.70
CA THR A 614 -19.31 0.84 19.39
C THR A 614 -18.12 -0.13 19.51
N PRO A 615 -18.15 -1.31 18.87
CA PRO A 615 -17.00 -2.20 18.80
C PRO A 615 -15.77 -1.52 18.16
N THR A 616 -14.65 -1.47 18.87
CA THR A 616 -13.50 -0.62 18.49
C THR A 616 -12.21 -1.41 18.31
N ILE A 617 -11.49 -1.18 17.20
CA ILE A 617 -10.13 -1.67 16.98
C ILE A 617 -9.13 -0.53 16.87
N ILE A 618 -8.15 -0.49 17.78
CA ILE A 618 -7.20 0.60 17.98
C ILE A 618 -5.84 0.22 17.41
N PHE A 619 -5.15 1.16 16.76
CA PHE A 619 -3.81 0.93 16.16
C PHE A 619 -2.78 2.00 16.58
N HIS A 620 -1.57 1.63 16.99
CA HIS A 620 -0.48 2.58 17.25
C HIS A 620 0.91 2.06 16.86
N GLY A 621 1.81 2.95 16.40
CA GLY A 621 3.25 2.65 16.32
C GLY A 621 3.92 2.83 17.68
N SER A 622 4.89 1.98 18.05
CA SER A 622 5.55 2.12 19.37
C SER A 622 6.57 3.26 19.44
N ALA A 623 7.03 3.75 18.29
CA ALA A 623 7.96 4.88 18.16
C ALA A 623 7.24 6.11 17.60
N ASP A 624 5.92 6.17 17.72
CA ASP A 624 5.14 7.34 17.37
C ASP A 624 5.39 8.46 18.37
N ARG A 625 5.77 9.63 17.85
CA ARG A 625 6.00 10.87 18.61
C ARG A 625 5.05 11.98 18.19
N ALA A 626 4.22 11.75 17.16
CA ALA A 626 3.15 12.67 16.79
C ALA A 626 1.89 12.36 17.60
N VAL A 627 1.60 11.07 17.82
CA VAL A 627 0.57 10.62 18.77
C VAL A 627 1.15 9.44 19.56
N PRO A 628 1.65 9.66 20.78
CA PRO A 628 2.29 8.62 21.57
C PRO A 628 1.38 7.41 21.80
N ARG A 629 1.97 6.21 21.80
CA ARG A 629 1.26 4.92 21.98
C ARG A 629 0.39 4.85 23.24
N ASP A 630 0.73 5.65 24.25
CA ASP A 630 0.07 5.69 25.55
C ASP A 630 -1.38 6.19 25.45
N GLN A 631 -1.69 7.07 24.49
CA GLN A 631 -3.06 7.43 24.12
C GLN A 631 -3.89 6.19 23.73
N GLY A 632 -3.28 5.27 22.97
CA GLY A 632 -3.90 3.99 22.62
C GLY A 632 -4.10 3.07 23.83
N TRP A 633 -3.20 3.10 24.82
CA TRP A 633 -3.35 2.34 26.06
C TRP A 633 -4.46 2.89 26.95
N GLU A 634 -4.53 4.21 27.11
CA GLU A 634 -5.60 4.89 27.84
C GLU A 634 -6.95 4.53 27.22
N TYR A 635 -7.07 4.59 25.90
CA TYR A 635 -8.31 4.25 25.21
C TYR A 635 -8.69 2.78 25.35
N TYR A 636 -7.75 1.86 25.11
CA TYR A 636 -7.98 0.42 25.25
C TYR A 636 -8.40 0.04 26.67
N ARG A 637 -7.66 0.53 27.68
CA ARG A 637 -7.95 0.20 29.08
C ARG A 637 -9.28 0.80 29.52
N GLY A 638 -9.58 2.05 29.15
CA GLY A 638 -10.86 2.66 29.47
C GLY A 638 -12.04 1.86 28.90
N LEU A 639 -12.03 1.52 27.61
CA LEU A 639 -13.07 0.68 27.01
C LEU A 639 -13.15 -0.73 27.62
N GLN A 640 -12.00 -1.34 27.90
CA GLN A 640 -11.93 -2.66 28.53
C GLN A 640 -12.57 -2.66 29.92
N GLN A 641 -12.29 -1.64 30.74
CA GLN A 641 -12.83 -1.54 32.10
C GLN A 641 -14.32 -1.17 32.12
N VAL A 642 -14.76 -0.32 31.20
CA VAL A 642 -16.20 -0.02 31.02
C VAL A 642 -16.97 -1.28 30.60
N GLY A 643 -16.39 -2.12 29.75
CA GLY A 643 -16.92 -3.45 29.44
C GLY A 643 -18.22 -3.47 28.59
N LYS A 644 -18.65 -2.33 28.04
CA LYS A 644 -19.91 -2.23 27.26
C LYS A 644 -19.80 -2.75 25.82
N THR A 645 -18.59 -2.91 25.29
CA THR A 645 -18.38 -3.26 23.88
C THR A 645 -17.04 -3.96 23.66
N PRO A 646 -16.90 -4.83 22.64
CA PRO A 646 -15.62 -5.42 22.31
C PRO A 646 -14.59 -4.36 21.91
N VAL A 647 -13.39 -4.47 22.47
CA VAL A 647 -12.25 -3.63 22.10
C VAL A 647 -11.02 -4.49 21.79
N ARG A 648 -10.21 -4.05 20.82
CA ARG A 648 -8.93 -4.67 20.48
C ARG A 648 -7.87 -3.61 20.24
N PHE A 649 -6.68 -3.79 20.81
CA PHE A 649 -5.55 -2.90 20.59
C PHE A 649 -4.39 -3.61 19.90
N LEU A 650 -3.95 -3.07 18.76
CA LEU A 650 -2.73 -3.48 18.08
C LEU A 650 -1.70 -2.35 18.19
N TRP A 651 -0.54 -2.68 18.72
CA TRP A 651 0.61 -1.81 18.63
C TRP A 651 1.72 -2.45 17.81
N PHE A 652 2.39 -1.64 17.00
CA PHE A 652 3.39 -2.07 16.03
C PHE A 652 4.79 -1.68 16.52
N PRO A 653 5.62 -2.64 16.95
CA PRO A 653 6.95 -2.36 17.49
C PRO A 653 7.83 -1.58 16.49
N GLU A 654 8.56 -0.61 17.02
CA GLU A 654 9.54 0.26 16.33
C GLU A 654 8.93 1.10 15.19
N GLN A 655 7.61 1.09 15.02
CA GLN A 655 6.98 1.86 13.96
C GLN A 655 6.75 3.31 14.41
N PRO A 656 7.07 4.29 13.55
CA PRO A 656 6.71 5.68 13.79
C PRO A 656 5.22 5.91 13.46
N HIS A 657 4.79 7.17 13.48
CA HIS A 657 3.42 7.59 13.18
C HIS A 657 2.83 6.99 11.89
N GLY A 658 3.64 6.88 10.84
CA GLY A 658 3.27 6.12 9.64
C GLY A 658 3.98 4.77 9.63
N LEU A 659 3.23 3.67 9.57
CA LEU A 659 3.79 2.32 9.49
C LEU A 659 4.69 2.19 8.25
N ARG A 660 5.92 1.67 8.42
CA ARG A 660 6.91 1.52 7.35
C ARG A 660 7.11 0.07 6.92
N LYS A 661 6.98 -0.89 7.84
CA LYS A 661 7.12 -2.33 7.58
C LYS A 661 5.93 -2.86 6.75
N ILE A 662 6.22 -3.67 5.74
CA ILE A 662 5.19 -4.27 4.86
C ILE A 662 4.27 -5.19 5.66
N THR A 663 4.84 -6.05 6.50
CA THR A 663 4.09 -6.98 7.35
C THR A 663 3.15 -6.25 8.29
N HIS A 664 3.57 -5.13 8.88
CA HIS A 664 2.76 -4.31 9.78
C HIS A 664 1.60 -3.64 9.04
N GLN A 665 1.85 -3.03 7.88
CA GLN A 665 0.79 -2.46 7.04
C GLN A 665 -0.24 -3.53 6.63
N LEU A 666 0.21 -4.73 6.23
CA LEU A 666 -0.68 -5.85 5.93
C LEU A 666 -1.47 -6.33 7.15
N ARG A 667 -0.82 -6.45 8.31
CA ARG A 667 -1.46 -6.88 9.55
C ARG A 667 -2.57 -5.92 9.96
N LYS A 668 -2.31 -4.61 9.90
CA LYS A 668 -3.29 -3.54 10.15
C LYS A 668 -4.52 -3.72 9.27
N MET A 669 -4.34 -3.71 7.94
CA MET A 669 -5.44 -3.82 6.99
C MET A 669 -6.26 -5.10 7.19
N ASN A 670 -5.61 -6.26 7.36
CA ASN A 670 -6.33 -7.53 7.52
C ASN A 670 -7.17 -7.57 8.81
N GLU A 671 -6.62 -7.08 9.93
CA GLU A 671 -7.31 -7.06 11.22
C GLU A 671 -8.48 -6.06 11.22
N GLU A 672 -8.26 -4.87 10.67
CA GLU A 672 -9.29 -3.84 10.53
C GLU A 672 -10.43 -4.29 9.62
N ILE A 673 -10.12 -4.84 8.44
CA ILE A 673 -11.11 -5.41 7.52
C ILE A 673 -11.91 -6.52 8.19
N THR A 674 -11.24 -7.44 8.90
CA THR A 674 -11.91 -8.52 9.62
C THR A 674 -12.84 -7.97 10.70
N TRP A 675 -12.42 -6.93 11.41
CA TRP A 675 -13.21 -6.26 12.44
C TRP A 675 -14.46 -5.61 11.83
N ILE A 676 -14.32 -4.85 10.74
CA ILE A 676 -15.43 -4.26 9.99
C ILE A 676 -16.38 -5.34 9.50
N GLU A 677 -15.88 -6.41 8.87
CA GLU A 677 -16.74 -7.51 8.40
C GLU A 677 -17.49 -8.20 9.55
N THR A 678 -16.86 -8.33 10.72
CA THR A 678 -17.49 -8.95 11.89
C THR A 678 -18.64 -8.12 12.43
N TYR A 679 -18.42 -6.82 12.67
CA TYR A 679 -19.38 -6.00 13.42
C TYR A 679 -20.31 -5.16 12.55
N LEU A 680 -19.87 -4.74 11.36
CA LEU A 680 -20.72 -3.94 10.46
C LEU A 680 -21.50 -4.83 9.49
N LEU A 681 -20.90 -5.93 9.03
CA LEU A 681 -21.50 -6.84 8.04
C LEU A 681 -21.99 -8.15 8.64
N ASN A 682 -21.90 -8.32 9.96
CA ASN A 682 -22.32 -9.52 10.70
C ASN A 682 -21.73 -10.83 10.14
N LYS A 683 -20.52 -10.78 9.59
CA LYS A 683 -19.84 -11.98 9.09
C LYS A 683 -19.09 -12.66 10.24
N PRO A 684 -19.39 -13.92 10.58
CA PRO A 684 -18.68 -14.61 11.64
C PRO A 684 -17.20 -14.78 11.30
N LYS A 685 -16.33 -14.78 12.31
CA LYS A 685 -14.93 -15.18 12.15
C LYS A 685 -14.88 -16.69 11.85
N THR A 686 -14.75 -17.05 10.59
CA THR A 686 -14.72 -18.46 10.14
C THR A 686 -13.33 -19.09 10.21
N LYS A 687 -12.26 -18.32 10.41
CA LYS A 687 -10.89 -18.85 10.44
C LYS A 687 -10.51 -19.34 11.83
N ASN A 688 -10.37 -20.66 11.97
CA ASN A 688 -9.72 -21.27 13.13
C ASN A 688 -8.19 -21.05 13.03
N PRO A 689 -7.57 -20.25 13.92
CA PRO A 689 -6.14 -19.95 13.84
C PRO A 689 -5.25 -21.18 14.09
N ALA A 690 -5.76 -22.24 14.74
CA ALA A 690 -5.04 -23.50 14.91
C ALA A 690 -5.09 -24.38 13.65
N PHE A 691 -6.00 -24.11 12.71
CA PHE A 691 -6.15 -24.89 11.49
C PHE A 691 -5.16 -24.44 10.41
N LYS A 692 -4.15 -25.27 10.14
CA LYS A 692 -3.16 -25.02 9.08
C LYS A 692 -3.64 -25.59 7.75
N LYS A 693 -3.94 -24.72 6.78
CA LYS A 693 -4.23 -25.13 5.39
C LYS A 693 -3.04 -25.91 4.80
N GLY A 694 -3.31 -27.04 4.15
CA GLY A 694 -2.33 -27.99 3.64
C GLY A 694 -1.68 -28.90 4.70
N SER A 695 -2.16 -28.88 5.94
CA SER A 695 -1.81 -29.90 6.94
C SER A 695 -2.43 -31.26 6.59
N PRO A 696 -1.99 -32.36 7.21
CA PRO A 696 -2.68 -33.64 7.11
C PRO A 696 -4.18 -33.54 7.43
N LEU A 697 -4.56 -32.72 8.41
CA LEU A 697 -5.97 -32.47 8.74
C LEU A 697 -6.74 -31.75 7.61
N ASP A 698 -6.14 -30.73 6.96
CA ASP A 698 -6.78 -30.07 5.80
C ASP A 698 -6.94 -31.03 4.62
N ASN A 699 -5.94 -31.88 4.36
CA ASN A 699 -6.04 -32.89 3.32
C ASN A 699 -7.12 -33.92 3.64
N MET A 700 -7.21 -34.38 4.89
CA MET A 700 -8.25 -35.31 5.35
C MET A 700 -9.66 -34.71 5.21
N LEU A 701 -9.86 -33.47 5.66
CA LEU A 701 -11.16 -32.79 5.53
C LEU A 701 -11.56 -32.60 4.05
N LYS A 702 -10.59 -32.34 3.17
CA LYS A 702 -10.85 -32.30 1.72
C LYS A 702 -11.24 -33.67 1.18
N LEU A 703 -10.53 -34.73 1.57
CA LEU A 703 -10.87 -36.11 1.17
C LEU A 703 -12.25 -36.53 1.67
N GLN A 704 -12.71 -36.05 2.83
CA GLN A 704 -14.08 -36.29 3.30
C GLN A 704 -15.15 -35.61 2.44
N SER A 705 -14.80 -34.53 1.74
CA SER A 705 -15.73 -33.84 0.82
C SER A 705 -15.82 -34.51 -0.56
N VAL A 706 -14.99 -35.52 -0.82
CA VAL A 706 -14.96 -36.29 -2.06
C VAL A 706 -16.13 -37.30 -2.08
N LYS A 707 -16.66 -37.62 -3.27
CA LYS A 707 -17.73 -38.61 -3.38
C LYS A 707 -17.23 -39.97 -2.90
N SER A 708 -17.96 -40.55 -1.95
CA SER A 708 -17.74 -41.90 -1.46
C SER A 708 -19.05 -42.56 -1.07
N VAL A 709 -19.10 -43.88 -1.16
CA VAL A 709 -20.24 -44.71 -0.73
C VAL A 709 -19.71 -45.79 0.21
N ASP A 710 -20.22 -45.80 1.44
CA ASP A 710 -19.80 -46.71 2.52
C ASP A 710 -18.27 -46.74 2.73
N GLY A 711 -17.60 -45.59 2.55
CA GLY A 711 -16.15 -45.45 2.70
C GLY A 711 -15.34 -45.79 1.44
N LEU A 712 -15.98 -46.20 0.34
CA LEU A 712 -15.34 -46.47 -0.95
C LEU A 712 -15.40 -45.21 -1.82
N TYR A 713 -14.27 -44.78 -2.35
CA TYR A 713 -14.23 -43.60 -3.22
C TYR A 713 -14.94 -43.86 -4.55
N GLY A 714 -15.70 -42.88 -5.02
CA GLY A 714 -16.52 -43.00 -6.24
C GLY A 714 -17.98 -42.65 -6.00
N GLU A 715 -18.83 -42.96 -6.97
CA GLU A 715 -20.27 -42.76 -6.89
C GLU A 715 -21.05 -43.98 -7.36
N MET A 716 -22.28 -44.13 -6.88
CA MET A 716 -23.13 -45.24 -7.28
C MET A 716 -23.90 -44.90 -8.55
N PHE A 717 -23.81 -45.78 -9.54
CA PHE A 717 -24.60 -45.72 -10.76
C PHE A 717 -25.26 -47.08 -10.99
N ASN A 718 -26.60 -47.13 -11.01
CA ASN A 718 -27.37 -48.38 -11.18
C ASN A 718 -26.90 -49.53 -10.26
N LYS A 719 -26.65 -49.25 -8.97
CA LYS A 719 -26.13 -50.20 -7.96
C LYS A 719 -24.69 -50.68 -8.20
N VAL A 720 -23.94 -50.02 -9.09
CA VAL A 720 -22.52 -50.28 -9.37
C VAL A 720 -21.68 -49.09 -8.90
N LEU A 721 -20.60 -49.34 -8.16
CA LEU A 721 -19.66 -48.30 -7.77
C LEU A 721 -18.77 -47.93 -8.96
N ILE A 722 -18.86 -46.68 -9.41
CA ILE A 722 -18.06 -46.14 -10.52
C ILE A 722 -17.11 -45.03 -10.05
N PRO A 723 -16.02 -44.75 -10.80
CA PRO A 723 -15.08 -43.68 -10.44
C PRO A 723 -15.71 -42.30 -10.54
N GLU A 724 -15.37 -41.40 -9.61
CA GLU A 724 -15.73 -39.98 -9.72
C GLU A 724 -14.82 -39.26 -10.72
N THR A 725 -15.43 -38.45 -11.59
CA THR A 725 -14.74 -37.53 -12.49
C THR A 725 -14.93 -36.07 -12.09
N VAL A 726 -13.95 -35.23 -12.42
CA VAL A 726 -13.92 -33.80 -12.13
C VAL A 726 -13.56 -32.98 -13.35
N SER A 727 -14.33 -31.91 -13.59
CA SER A 727 -14.13 -31.06 -14.76
C SER A 727 -12.79 -30.31 -14.75
N ILE A 728 -12.08 -30.37 -15.88
CA ILE A 728 -10.73 -29.79 -16.02
C ILE A 728 -10.82 -28.30 -16.43
N LYS A 729 -11.79 -27.91 -17.29
CA LYS A 729 -12.02 -26.50 -17.70
C LYS A 729 -13.52 -26.16 -17.77
N LYS A 730 -13.94 -25.22 -18.63
CA LYS A 730 -15.36 -24.88 -18.87
C LYS A 730 -16.00 -25.77 -19.95
N ASP A 731 -15.20 -26.59 -20.62
CA ASP A 731 -15.62 -27.62 -21.56
C ASP A 731 -16.14 -28.86 -20.82
N SER A 732 -16.80 -29.77 -21.54
CA SER A 732 -17.41 -31.00 -21.01
C SER A 732 -16.38 -32.03 -20.51
N THR A 733 -15.08 -31.81 -20.72
CA THR A 733 -14.05 -32.80 -20.38
C THR A 733 -13.75 -32.87 -18.88
N ALA A 734 -13.84 -34.07 -18.33
CA ALA A 734 -13.53 -34.38 -16.93
C ALA A 734 -12.46 -35.46 -16.82
N ILE A 735 -11.75 -35.49 -15.69
CA ILE A 735 -10.71 -36.47 -15.36
C ILE A 735 -11.10 -37.24 -14.10
N GLY A 736 -10.77 -38.53 -14.04
CA GLY A 736 -10.88 -39.30 -12.81
C GLY A 736 -10.13 -38.62 -11.66
N ARG A 737 -10.83 -38.34 -10.56
CA ARG A 737 -10.24 -37.68 -9.39
C ARG A 737 -9.11 -38.51 -8.79
N PHE A 738 -9.28 -39.82 -8.79
CA PHE A 738 -8.31 -40.83 -8.37
C PHE A 738 -7.97 -41.77 -9.52
N GLU A 739 -6.94 -42.57 -9.32
CA GLU A 739 -6.76 -43.83 -10.05
C GLU A 739 -7.96 -44.76 -9.78
N VAL A 740 -8.33 -45.59 -10.75
CA VAL A 740 -9.41 -46.58 -10.56
C VAL A 740 -9.02 -47.54 -9.43
N THR A 741 -9.92 -47.71 -8.46
CA THR A 741 -9.66 -48.52 -7.27
C THR A 741 -9.99 -49.99 -7.47
N ASN A 742 -9.45 -50.85 -6.61
CA ASN A 742 -9.75 -52.29 -6.61
C ASN A 742 -11.26 -52.58 -6.46
N ALA A 743 -11.98 -51.83 -5.61
CA ALA A 743 -13.42 -51.99 -5.43
C ALA A 743 -14.20 -51.64 -6.72
N GLN A 744 -13.84 -50.53 -7.37
CA GLN A 744 -14.45 -50.12 -8.65
C GLN A 744 -14.15 -51.14 -9.76
N PHE A 745 -12.94 -51.70 -9.79
CA PHE A 745 -12.58 -52.72 -10.77
C PHE A 745 -13.24 -54.08 -10.50
N LYS A 746 -13.44 -54.46 -9.23
CA LYS A 746 -14.20 -55.67 -8.87
C LYS A 746 -15.67 -55.57 -9.26
N ALA A 747 -16.24 -54.36 -9.29
CA ALA A 747 -17.59 -54.13 -9.80
C ALA A 747 -17.72 -54.47 -11.30
N TYR A 748 -16.64 -54.30 -12.08
CA TYR A 748 -16.54 -54.78 -13.46
C TYR A 748 -16.30 -56.30 -13.54
N LYS A 749 -15.39 -56.81 -12.70
CA LYS A 749 -14.97 -58.21 -12.72
C LYS A 749 -15.15 -58.85 -11.33
N PRO A 750 -16.32 -59.47 -11.04
CA PRO A 750 -16.64 -59.96 -9.69
C PRO A 750 -15.64 -60.98 -9.12
N ASN A 751 -15.01 -61.78 -9.98
CA ASN A 751 -13.98 -62.77 -9.61
C ASN A 751 -12.58 -62.14 -9.40
N TYR A 752 -12.44 -60.81 -9.50
CA TYR A 752 -11.20 -60.13 -9.18
C TYR A 752 -10.98 -60.13 -7.66
N ASN A 753 -9.84 -60.70 -7.25
CA ASN A 753 -9.44 -60.80 -5.86
C ASN A 753 -8.33 -59.79 -5.56
N TYR A 754 -8.44 -59.11 -4.44
CA TYR A 754 -7.43 -58.21 -3.88
C TYR A 754 -7.38 -58.39 -2.36
N THR A 755 -6.29 -57.97 -1.73
CA THR A 755 -6.10 -58.08 -0.27
C THR A 755 -7.21 -57.35 0.50
N VAL A 756 -7.76 -57.98 1.54
CA VAL A 756 -8.80 -57.36 2.38
C VAL A 756 -8.31 -56.01 2.95
N GLY A 757 -9.13 -54.97 2.86
CA GLY A 757 -8.77 -53.60 3.26
C GLY A 757 -8.04 -52.79 2.18
N HIS A 758 -7.77 -53.38 1.00
CA HIS A 758 -7.18 -52.68 -0.15
C HIS A 758 -8.23 -52.17 -1.15
N ASP A 759 -9.47 -51.98 -0.69
CA ASP A 759 -10.62 -51.59 -1.53
C ASP A 759 -10.39 -50.27 -2.28
N ASN A 760 -9.79 -49.29 -1.59
CA ASN A 760 -9.43 -47.97 -2.14
C ASN A 760 -7.98 -47.90 -2.68
N TYR A 761 -7.26 -49.01 -2.80
CA TYR A 761 -5.95 -49.00 -3.45
C TYR A 761 -6.16 -49.01 -4.97
N PRO A 762 -5.23 -48.43 -5.75
CA PRO A 762 -5.33 -48.46 -7.20
C PRO A 762 -5.27 -49.90 -7.71
N VAL A 763 -6.03 -50.17 -8.75
CA VAL A 763 -5.94 -51.42 -9.50
C VAL A 763 -4.68 -51.43 -10.36
N VAL A 764 -3.98 -52.56 -10.40
CA VAL A 764 -2.83 -52.79 -11.29
C VAL A 764 -3.27 -53.78 -12.37
N VAL A 765 -3.20 -53.38 -13.64
CA VAL A 765 -3.69 -54.16 -14.78
C VAL A 765 -2.79 -54.01 -16.00
N ASN A 766 -2.99 -54.86 -17.00
CA ASN A 766 -2.40 -54.67 -18.32
C ASN A 766 -3.29 -53.79 -19.21
N LEU A 767 -2.72 -53.26 -20.31
CA LEU A 767 -3.41 -52.33 -21.21
C LEU A 767 -4.70 -52.92 -21.82
N SER A 768 -4.72 -54.21 -22.17
CA SER A 768 -5.92 -54.85 -22.73
C SER A 768 -7.08 -54.80 -21.73
N THR A 769 -6.79 -55.20 -20.49
CA THR A 769 -7.77 -55.22 -19.40
C THR A 769 -8.27 -53.81 -19.05
N ALA A 770 -7.38 -52.82 -19.10
CA ALA A 770 -7.75 -51.41 -18.91
C ALA A 770 -8.73 -50.93 -19.99
N LYS A 771 -8.50 -51.28 -21.26
CA LYS A 771 -9.41 -50.95 -22.36
C LYS A 771 -10.77 -51.63 -22.21
N ASP A 772 -10.79 -52.89 -21.78
CA ASP A 772 -12.04 -53.62 -21.55
C ASP A 772 -12.87 -52.98 -20.43
N TYR A 773 -12.23 -52.60 -19.32
CA TYR A 773 -12.87 -51.88 -18.22
C TYR A 773 -13.50 -50.55 -18.68
N ILE A 774 -12.76 -49.78 -19.48
CA ILE A 774 -13.24 -48.49 -20.02
C ILE A 774 -14.43 -48.67 -20.96
N SER A 775 -14.37 -49.68 -21.83
CA SER A 775 -15.47 -50.02 -22.74
C SER A 775 -16.72 -50.43 -21.95
N TRP A 776 -16.56 -51.26 -20.92
CA TRP A 776 -17.63 -51.64 -20.02
C TRP A 776 -18.23 -50.42 -19.29
N LEU A 777 -17.39 -49.55 -18.74
CA LEU A 777 -17.85 -48.37 -17.99
C LEU A 777 -18.64 -47.40 -18.89
N SER A 778 -18.18 -47.21 -20.13
CA SER A 778 -18.88 -46.39 -21.13
C SER A 778 -20.25 -46.98 -21.47
N LYS A 779 -20.33 -48.29 -21.69
CA LYS A 779 -21.60 -48.99 -21.96
C LYS A 779 -22.55 -48.93 -20.77
N LEU A 780 -22.04 -49.11 -19.55
CA LEU A 780 -22.84 -49.09 -18.33
C LEU A 780 -23.50 -47.73 -18.12
N THR A 781 -22.74 -46.65 -18.30
CA THR A 781 -23.16 -45.29 -17.94
C THR A 781 -23.82 -44.51 -19.09
N GLY A 782 -23.64 -44.96 -20.33
CA GLY A 782 -24.03 -44.20 -21.53
C GLY A 782 -23.16 -42.98 -21.81
N LYS A 783 -22.08 -42.78 -21.04
CA LYS A 783 -21.11 -41.69 -21.20
C LYS A 783 -19.86 -42.19 -21.94
N THR A 784 -19.12 -41.29 -22.57
CA THR A 784 -17.87 -41.64 -23.25
C THR A 784 -16.71 -41.58 -22.26
N PHE A 785 -16.18 -42.73 -21.87
CA PHE A 785 -14.92 -42.83 -21.13
C PHE A 785 -13.79 -43.29 -22.03
N ARG A 786 -12.60 -42.73 -21.85
CA ARG A 786 -11.38 -43.14 -22.56
C ARG A 786 -10.12 -42.97 -21.71
N LEU A 787 -9.01 -43.53 -22.22
CA LEU A 787 -7.68 -43.18 -21.74
C LEU A 787 -7.32 -41.75 -22.21
N PRO A 788 -6.41 -41.07 -21.53
CA PRO A 788 -5.83 -39.83 -22.03
C PRO A 788 -5.22 -40.01 -23.41
N ASN A 789 -5.38 -39.01 -24.27
CA ASN A 789 -4.68 -38.97 -25.56
C ASN A 789 -3.22 -38.49 -25.38
N VAL A 790 -2.41 -38.57 -26.43
CA VAL A 790 -0.98 -38.20 -26.39
C VAL A 790 -0.73 -36.78 -25.86
N LYS A 791 -1.58 -35.82 -26.21
CA LYS A 791 -1.43 -34.41 -25.81
C LYS A 791 -1.77 -34.20 -24.33
N GLU A 792 -2.84 -34.84 -23.87
CA GLU A 792 -3.25 -34.86 -22.46
C GLU A 792 -2.18 -35.54 -21.62
N ALA A 793 -1.71 -36.72 -22.02
CA ALA A 793 -0.66 -37.47 -21.33
C ALA A 793 0.64 -36.65 -21.19
N LYS A 794 1.05 -35.89 -22.22
CA LYS A 794 2.19 -34.98 -22.13
C LYS A 794 1.99 -33.88 -21.07
N THR A 795 0.76 -33.37 -20.96
CA THR A 795 0.40 -32.35 -19.96
C THR A 795 0.36 -32.94 -18.55
N LEU A 796 -0.29 -34.11 -18.40
CA LEU A 796 -0.39 -34.85 -17.14
C LEU A 796 0.99 -35.28 -16.64
N ARG A 797 1.87 -35.80 -17.51
CA ARG A 797 3.26 -36.11 -17.20
C ARG A 797 4.02 -34.91 -16.63
N LYS A 798 3.84 -33.72 -17.20
CA LYS A 798 4.48 -32.49 -16.70
C LYS A 798 3.96 -32.11 -15.31
N SER A 799 2.69 -32.37 -15.01
CA SER A 799 2.10 -32.15 -13.68
C SER A 799 2.58 -33.21 -12.68
N ALA A 800 2.55 -34.49 -13.06
CA ALA A 800 3.05 -35.63 -12.31
C ALA A 800 4.50 -35.41 -11.82
N ARG A 801 5.41 -35.06 -12.73
CA ARG A 801 6.84 -34.82 -12.40
C ARG A 801 7.04 -33.72 -11.34
N LYS A 802 6.19 -32.68 -11.32
CA LYS A 802 6.33 -31.58 -10.34
C LYS A 802 6.04 -32.01 -8.90
N VAL A 803 5.29 -33.10 -8.73
CA VAL A 803 4.83 -33.57 -7.41
C VAL A 803 5.42 -34.94 -7.03
N ALA A 804 5.96 -35.70 -8.00
CA ALA A 804 6.50 -37.06 -7.82
C ALA A 804 7.47 -37.24 -6.64
N ALA A 805 8.41 -36.31 -6.43
CA ALA A 805 9.34 -36.35 -5.29
C ALA A 805 8.66 -36.28 -3.90
N LYS A 806 7.38 -35.90 -3.85
CA LYS A 806 6.59 -35.72 -2.61
C LYS A 806 5.35 -36.62 -2.56
N GLU A 807 5.20 -37.53 -3.52
CA GLU A 807 4.10 -38.50 -3.62
C GLU A 807 4.62 -39.93 -3.48
N ASN A 808 3.78 -40.95 -3.74
CA ASN A 808 4.15 -42.35 -3.55
C ASN A 808 5.08 -42.85 -4.65
N THR A 809 6.37 -42.52 -4.53
CA THR A 809 7.45 -43.01 -5.39
C THR A 809 8.53 -43.66 -4.54
N LEU A 810 9.50 -44.32 -5.17
CA LEU A 810 10.58 -44.93 -4.43
C LEU A 810 11.44 -43.90 -3.68
N ASN A 811 11.54 -42.66 -4.18
CA ASN A 811 12.21 -41.54 -3.50
C ASN A 811 11.53 -41.20 -2.15
N TYR A 812 10.19 -41.26 -2.09
CA TYR A 812 9.45 -41.06 -0.84
C TYR A 812 9.79 -42.12 0.20
N TRP A 813 9.84 -43.39 -0.21
CA TRP A 813 10.17 -44.51 0.67
C TRP A 813 11.65 -44.53 1.08
N ALA A 814 12.55 -44.08 0.22
CA ALA A 814 13.96 -43.90 0.56
C ALA A 814 14.17 -42.77 1.58
N GLY A 815 13.26 -41.78 1.63
CA GLY A 815 13.37 -40.62 2.50
C GLY A 815 14.35 -39.54 2.00
N TYR A 816 14.88 -39.69 0.79
CA TYR A 816 15.78 -38.74 0.13
C TYR A 816 15.68 -38.85 -1.40
N GLU A 817 16.28 -37.90 -2.12
CA GLU A 817 16.33 -37.91 -3.59
C GLU A 817 17.32 -38.97 -4.08
N LEU A 818 16.80 -40.06 -4.65
CA LEU A 818 17.60 -41.15 -5.20
C LEU A 818 18.38 -40.70 -6.45
N VAL A 819 19.56 -41.29 -6.66
CA VAL A 819 20.26 -41.27 -7.95
C VAL A 819 20.19 -42.66 -8.62
N PRO A 820 20.45 -42.81 -9.93
CA PRO A 820 20.32 -44.10 -10.61
C PRO A 820 21.13 -45.23 -9.95
N SER A 821 22.32 -44.93 -9.41
CA SER A 821 23.14 -45.90 -8.70
C SER A 821 22.56 -46.37 -7.36
N ASP A 822 21.72 -45.56 -6.73
CA ASP A 822 21.05 -45.93 -5.47
C ASP A 822 19.87 -46.84 -5.72
N TYR A 823 19.14 -46.62 -6.81
CA TYR A 823 18.04 -47.48 -7.22
C TYR A 823 18.47 -48.93 -7.38
N GLU A 824 19.58 -49.19 -8.08
CA GLU A 824 20.10 -50.55 -8.26
C GLU A 824 20.47 -51.22 -6.93
N LYS A 825 20.97 -50.46 -5.95
CA LYS A 825 21.27 -50.98 -4.60
C LYS A 825 19.99 -51.23 -3.79
N LEU A 826 18.96 -50.42 -4.00
CA LEU A 826 17.70 -50.49 -3.26
C LEU A 826 16.82 -51.67 -3.73
N LYS A 827 16.95 -52.12 -4.98
CA LYS A 827 16.22 -53.29 -5.51
C LYS A 827 16.34 -54.53 -4.64
N GLY A 828 17.55 -54.88 -4.20
CA GLY A 828 17.76 -56.05 -3.34
C GLY A 828 17.06 -55.96 -1.97
N LYS A 829 16.75 -54.74 -1.48
CA LYS A 829 15.93 -54.55 -0.28
C LYS A 829 14.43 -54.63 -0.56
N LEU A 830 14.00 -54.27 -1.77
CA LEU A 830 12.60 -54.40 -2.20
C LEU A 830 12.17 -55.86 -2.37
N GLU A 831 13.08 -56.75 -2.77
CA GLU A 831 12.81 -58.19 -2.93
C GLU A 831 12.42 -58.88 -1.61
N GLY A 832 12.92 -58.38 -0.48
CA GLY A 832 12.57 -58.89 0.86
C GLY A 832 11.31 -58.26 1.47
N LEU A 833 10.57 -57.44 0.72
CA LEU A 833 9.40 -56.73 1.21
C LEU A 833 8.15 -57.62 1.16
N ASN A 834 7.60 -57.97 2.33
CA ASN A 834 6.41 -58.81 2.45
C ASN A 834 5.08 -58.01 2.41
N THR A 835 5.13 -56.72 2.07
CA THR A 835 3.96 -55.83 2.01
C THR A 835 3.98 -54.95 0.77
N SER A 836 2.85 -54.33 0.43
CA SER A 836 2.76 -53.43 -0.72
C SER A 836 3.27 -52.03 -0.37
N LEU A 837 4.01 -51.40 -1.29
CA LEU A 837 4.33 -49.97 -1.24
C LEU A 837 3.19 -49.10 -1.77
N LEU A 838 2.19 -49.71 -2.43
CA LEU A 838 0.98 -48.98 -2.81
C LEU A 838 0.28 -48.44 -1.57
N LYS A 839 -0.45 -47.34 -1.76
CA LYS A 839 -1.25 -46.71 -0.71
C LYS A 839 -2.70 -46.57 -1.20
N PRO A 840 -3.68 -46.43 -0.29
CA PRO A 840 -5.02 -46.01 -0.68
C PRO A 840 -4.94 -44.72 -1.49
N VAL A 841 -5.73 -44.60 -2.55
CA VAL A 841 -5.81 -43.37 -3.33
C VAL A 841 -6.18 -42.19 -2.42
N GLY A 842 -5.63 -41.01 -2.70
CA GLY A 842 -5.80 -39.83 -1.87
C GLY A 842 -4.87 -39.73 -0.66
N SER A 843 -3.95 -40.68 -0.46
CA SER A 843 -3.00 -40.64 0.67
C SER A 843 -2.07 -39.43 0.64
N PHE A 844 -1.88 -38.82 -0.54
CA PHE A 844 -1.03 -37.66 -0.74
C PHE A 844 -1.85 -36.42 -1.11
N LYS A 845 -1.18 -35.27 -1.13
CA LYS A 845 -1.84 -34.00 -1.43
C LYS A 845 -2.24 -33.95 -2.90
N ALA A 846 -3.50 -33.59 -3.19
CA ALA A 846 -3.96 -33.39 -4.56
C ALA A 846 -3.08 -32.39 -5.35
N CYS A 847 -2.86 -32.72 -6.61
CA CYS A 847 -2.31 -31.83 -7.62
C CYS A 847 -3.44 -31.11 -8.38
N LYS A 848 -3.12 -29.96 -9.00
CA LYS A 848 -4.08 -29.24 -9.85
C LYS A 848 -3.89 -29.58 -11.32
N VAL A 849 -4.96 -30.04 -11.96
CA VAL A 849 -5.04 -30.23 -13.41
C VAL A 849 -6.16 -29.32 -13.93
N GLY A 850 -5.79 -28.18 -14.52
CA GLY A 850 -6.77 -27.13 -14.83
C GLY A 850 -7.42 -26.59 -13.55
N LYS A 851 -8.75 -26.73 -13.43
CA LYS A 851 -9.51 -26.42 -12.20
C LYS A 851 -9.70 -27.62 -11.27
N ALA A 852 -9.45 -28.85 -11.75
CA ALA A 852 -9.64 -30.08 -10.99
C ALA A 852 -8.54 -30.29 -9.95
N GLU A 853 -8.92 -30.80 -8.77
CA GLU A 853 -8.01 -31.38 -7.78
C GLU A 853 -7.98 -32.89 -7.98
N VAL A 854 -6.80 -33.40 -8.36
CA VAL A 854 -6.56 -34.78 -8.78
C VAL A 854 -5.48 -35.37 -7.89
N TYR A 855 -5.70 -36.57 -7.37
CA TYR A 855 -4.81 -37.22 -6.40
C TYR A 855 -3.92 -38.26 -7.08
N ASP A 856 -2.76 -38.51 -6.47
CA ASP A 856 -1.82 -39.59 -6.81
C ASP A 856 -1.17 -39.49 -8.21
N LEU A 857 -1.34 -38.35 -8.91
CA LEU A 857 -0.86 -38.15 -10.27
C LEU A 857 0.67 -38.30 -10.43
N GLY A 858 1.43 -37.99 -9.38
CA GLY A 858 2.89 -38.09 -9.37
C GLY A 858 3.45 -39.39 -8.81
N GLY A 859 2.62 -40.26 -8.25
CA GLY A 859 3.09 -41.49 -7.63
C GLY A 859 2.00 -42.26 -6.91
N ASN A 860 1.73 -43.49 -7.36
CA ASN A 860 1.16 -44.64 -6.63
C ASN A 860 1.19 -45.84 -7.58
N VAL A 861 0.54 -45.72 -8.73
CA VAL A 861 0.78 -46.53 -9.93
C VAL A 861 1.08 -45.63 -11.14
N ALA A 862 1.83 -46.12 -12.11
CA ALA A 862 1.89 -45.46 -13.42
C ALA A 862 0.51 -45.55 -14.10
N GLU A 863 0.22 -44.69 -15.07
CA GLU A 863 -1.11 -44.61 -15.68
C GLU A 863 -1.04 -44.81 -17.20
N PHE A 864 -1.98 -45.57 -17.76
CA PHE A 864 -2.06 -45.77 -19.21
C PHE A 864 -2.56 -44.51 -19.95
N PHE A 865 -2.01 -44.28 -21.14
CA PHE A 865 -2.58 -43.42 -22.18
C PHE A 865 -2.67 -44.19 -23.51
N GLU A 866 -3.28 -43.62 -24.54
CA GLU A 866 -3.51 -44.30 -25.84
C GLU A 866 -2.26 -44.93 -26.49
N GLY A 867 -1.06 -44.40 -26.20
CA GLY A 867 0.21 -44.82 -26.80
C GLY A 867 1.27 -45.31 -25.81
N GLY A 868 0.95 -45.56 -24.53
CA GLY A 868 1.94 -46.00 -23.52
C GLY A 868 1.52 -45.73 -22.08
N ILE A 869 2.49 -45.44 -21.22
CA ILE A 869 2.26 -45.05 -19.82
C ILE A 869 2.84 -43.67 -19.51
N TYR A 870 2.29 -42.99 -18.51
CA TYR A 870 2.81 -41.76 -17.94
C TYR A 870 2.71 -41.79 -16.40
N GLY A 871 3.48 -40.92 -15.73
CA GLY A 871 3.54 -40.94 -14.26
C GLY A 871 4.48 -42.03 -13.73
N PHE A 872 4.43 -42.24 -12.42
CA PHE A 872 5.33 -43.13 -11.67
C PHE A 872 4.53 -43.98 -10.70
N SER A 873 5.01 -45.18 -10.39
CA SER A 873 4.47 -46.01 -9.31
C SER A 873 5.30 -45.88 -8.03
N ALA A 874 4.79 -46.46 -6.95
CA ALA A 874 5.49 -46.60 -5.67
C ALA A 874 6.83 -47.36 -5.76
N TYR A 875 7.03 -48.11 -6.85
CA TYR A 875 8.23 -48.92 -7.11
C TYR A 875 9.16 -48.30 -8.16
N ASP A 876 8.75 -47.21 -8.79
CA ASP A 876 9.52 -46.55 -9.83
C ASP A 876 10.47 -45.50 -9.21
N TYR A 877 11.67 -45.46 -9.78
CA TYR A 877 12.64 -44.41 -9.53
C TYR A 877 12.22 -43.12 -10.26
N PHE A 878 12.31 -41.99 -9.57
CA PHE A 878 12.11 -40.67 -10.15
C PHE A 878 13.43 -39.88 -10.19
N ASP A 879 13.94 -39.62 -11.40
CA ASP A 879 15.08 -38.76 -11.63
C ASP A 879 14.65 -37.27 -11.74
N THR A 880 15.10 -36.47 -10.78
CA THR A 880 14.84 -35.02 -10.74
C THR A 880 15.59 -34.26 -11.83
N TYR A 881 16.63 -34.84 -12.44
CA TYR A 881 17.49 -34.21 -13.43
C TYR A 881 17.27 -34.72 -14.88
N ASN A 882 16.50 -35.80 -15.09
CA ASN A 882 16.20 -36.32 -16.42
C ASN A 882 14.73 -36.15 -16.83
N ASP A 883 14.46 -35.27 -17.80
CA ASP A 883 13.12 -35.04 -18.33
C ASP A 883 12.65 -36.12 -19.33
N ASN A 884 13.59 -36.91 -19.86
CA ASN A 884 13.34 -37.90 -20.91
C ASN A 884 12.99 -39.29 -20.41
N ASP A 885 12.88 -39.52 -19.09
CA ASP A 885 12.56 -40.84 -18.55
C ASP A 885 11.28 -41.39 -19.18
N LEU A 886 11.43 -42.35 -20.10
CA LEU A 886 10.35 -43.14 -20.63
C LEU A 886 10.05 -44.16 -19.54
N THR A 887 9.03 -43.88 -18.73
CA THR A 887 8.66 -44.74 -17.64
C THR A 887 8.26 -46.11 -18.20
N LYS A 888 8.98 -47.14 -17.80
CA LYS A 888 8.56 -48.54 -17.91
C LYS A 888 8.21 -48.95 -16.49
N SER A 889 6.94 -49.28 -16.25
CA SER A 889 6.45 -49.66 -14.93
C SER A 889 5.68 -50.96 -15.02
N ASN A 890 6.02 -51.89 -14.12
CA ASN A 890 5.23 -53.12 -13.93
C ASN A 890 3.96 -52.87 -13.11
N TYR A 891 3.83 -51.68 -12.50
CA TYR A 891 2.71 -51.28 -11.68
C TYR A 891 1.96 -50.14 -12.37
N THR A 892 1.12 -50.51 -13.34
CA THR A 892 0.33 -49.56 -14.10
C THR A 892 -1.16 -49.75 -13.85
N GLY A 893 -1.87 -48.65 -13.55
CA GLY A 893 -3.31 -48.60 -13.37
C GLY A 893 -4.01 -47.70 -14.37
N ILE A 894 -5.25 -47.32 -14.03
CA ILE A 894 -6.17 -46.63 -14.94
C ILE A 894 -6.51 -45.26 -14.36
N ARG A 895 -6.34 -44.20 -15.16
CA ARG A 895 -7.01 -42.91 -14.93
C ARG A 895 -7.88 -42.58 -16.13
N LEU A 896 -9.12 -42.23 -15.85
CA LEU A 896 -10.15 -42.03 -16.87
C LEU A 896 -10.22 -40.58 -17.32
N ILE A 897 -10.58 -40.38 -18.59
CA ILE A 897 -11.11 -39.13 -19.13
C ILE A 897 -12.58 -39.38 -19.52
N GLU A 898 -13.47 -38.48 -19.09
CA GLU A 898 -14.87 -38.43 -19.50
C GLU A 898 -15.08 -37.25 -20.44
N GLU A 899 -15.83 -37.46 -21.52
CA GLU A 899 -16.13 -36.46 -22.56
C GLU A 899 -17.59 -36.01 -22.58
#